data_AF-A0A2E5XA01-F1
#
_entry.id   AF-A0A2E5XA01-F1
#
_cell.length_a   1.000
_cell.length_b   1.000
_cell.length_c   1.000
_cell.angle_alpha   90.00
_cell.angle_beta   90.00
_cell.angle_gamma   90.00
#
_symmetry.space_group_name_H-M   'P 1'
#
loop_
_entity.id
_entity.type
_entity.pdbx_description
1 polymer ?
#
loop_
_entity_poly.entity_id
_entity_poly.type
_entity_poly.pdbx_seq_one_letter_code
_entity_poly.pdbx_strand_id
1 'polypeptide(L)'
;MPLATTSPSFLQEEIDSEQYTDGFSGPSTGWGESVAGSVFIDGGADWEITSTRGVDDWMEYWVSNDTIEHFDVAIGPDGTAKACGHNTANGSLEFFTLSPDGETSREAIDGHWPEENVGSKCSIIIDYRGLARIAYLDSGENSLKIARQNDFTPLADDDWLIRTLVEDANIIDQPKIAMYSNGSIVIAYQSNTDELGQNAIHLVSYFGSWWHHRVLVESNAAPDFTLNIDAEDVLHLSYLDWSTNRLGVISLDGDQRAYSVVDEGVGIGQPLGHHLDSSSRAQLVYGIENGSELRIVRDLTGRDSGRVSPDPVLLLETSESTGFGTDANADADYNQDGFSDLTYGEPGYANDTGAVHIHYGSITGYASSSDVTLFGPHEGARFGASLAVVGNSTGTGYDNLLVGSPLATNSSGNTTGAVYLYSGSALGLISNPTWVGTSDTINSHFGSRVDHAGDINGDGYSDMLVTELGWSNADNDKGRVHVIEGGSIIQGISTTITGDTPNVILGYAIAGIGDSNGDGFDDIAIGSSDDVTAVSGRGQAQIHLGSANGISEIANTTWIRIDQWTLFGHSISALGDVNDDGYTDIAISEMGVNKIWIYHGSASGFTSQSNYSMTSNNGWGLNIQPAGDINDDGVIDFLIGDLQGRTEILQGQHSSDVNADGSGQPSFVDLSADHLFLDVSNANSGFGKILSAGGDCDRDGVHEFIFASTESGTNAGGTGGTVIVMETRDWELSDIPITQMLDITTEILAAGWFIEGIDLSVDAQGRTHLLLHEYGNHFTHLERPNELQTSADPWSMTHLAGTYLDAAMAVTPAGQPVFVTDGLHQPQSARKVNFLRPEGGTFVHSEALFSVGDHYGSIAILSSGRSAIAHSSEVSSGTQHVVYTYQGGLGSINGPAGFSSDIVASGTHIEQDIQLLFDTNSIPHIVWRDSDIEEIHLAIKNGSTWDQSTLATAANGNQFGAIMAENGSIVLMYRHNVSGLVTEWHNGTGEDWSSSSMTVISNATEETGRAIFRHNADGNLEILFEDNQSLWQHRFNDAGTVSTGFNQQVSSNQSGISHFTSNGILIPIEEEIGEWNGYYVLVDDSGSSNSVRDIRISCPDPNLVVILADSHSTLQRAANSDSITSERYICSTSTGIITDYLEPSVNPIQLTGTSSSGNYPSTQFPMDAVVEDNGTWHLLFSV
;
A
#
# COMPACT_ATOMS: atom_id res chain seq x y z
N MET A 1 15.81 32.03 -37.04
CA MET A 1 15.11 33.09 -37.81
C MET A 1 13.88 32.48 -38.47
N PRO A 2 12.70 33.14 -38.52
CA PRO A 2 12.12 34.03 -37.51
C PRO A 2 10.57 33.94 -37.32
N LEU A 3 10.09 34.41 -36.14
CA LEU A 3 8.84 35.17 -35.82
C LEU A 3 7.45 34.50 -36.07
N ALA A 4 6.42 34.60 -35.22
CA ALA A 4 5.96 35.77 -34.46
C ALA A 4 5.01 35.45 -33.27
N THR A 5 5.04 36.34 -32.28
CA THR A 5 4.12 36.51 -31.14
C THR A 5 2.87 37.32 -31.51
N THR A 6 1.68 36.97 -30.98
CA THR A 6 0.60 37.94 -30.69
C THR A 6 -0.26 37.51 -29.51
N SER A 7 -0.39 38.43 -28.55
CA SER A 7 -1.27 38.48 -27.37
C SER A 7 -2.78 38.45 -27.68
N PRO A 8 -3.63 37.98 -26.76
CA PRO A 8 -5.09 38.00 -26.92
C PRO A 8 -5.66 39.39 -26.59
N SER A 9 -6.44 39.96 -27.50
CA SER A 9 -7.26 41.14 -27.28
C SER A 9 -8.73 40.75 -27.15
N PHE A 10 -9.34 41.20 -26.05
CA PHE A 10 -10.79 41.24 -25.81
C PHE A 10 -11.59 41.65 -27.05
N LEU A 11 -12.65 40.87 -27.35
CA LEU A 11 -13.82 41.35 -28.06
C LEU A 11 -15.06 41.05 -27.23
N GLN A 12 -15.92 42.05 -27.20
CA GLN A 12 -17.05 42.27 -26.31
C GLN A 12 -18.33 41.69 -26.93
N GLU A 13 -19.17 41.13 -26.07
CA GLU A 13 -20.49 40.55 -26.32
C GLU A 13 -21.36 41.31 -27.33
N GLU A 14 -21.99 40.56 -28.23
CA GLU A 14 -23.31 40.87 -28.75
C GLU A 14 -24.15 39.57 -28.64
N ILE A 15 -25.10 39.59 -27.71
CA ILE A 15 -26.02 38.50 -27.35
C ILE A 15 -27.08 38.39 -28.44
N ASP A 16 -27.27 37.19 -29.01
CA ASP A 16 -28.58 36.72 -29.46
C ASP A 16 -28.64 35.18 -29.57
N SER A 17 -29.44 34.59 -28.68
CA SER A 17 -30.10 33.28 -28.70
C SER A 17 -29.26 32.03 -29.06
N GLU A 18 -28.59 31.45 -28.07
CA GLU A 18 -28.24 30.02 -28.10
C GLU A 18 -29.35 29.19 -27.42
N GLN A 19 -29.83 28.19 -28.15
CA GLN A 19 -30.48 27.03 -27.56
C GLN A 19 -29.44 26.34 -26.66
N TYR A 20 -29.62 26.39 -25.35
CA TYR A 20 -28.89 25.52 -24.43
C TYR A 20 -29.38 24.08 -24.67
N THR A 21 -28.57 23.27 -25.33
CA THR A 21 -28.64 21.81 -25.24
C THR A 21 -27.80 21.43 -24.03
N ASP A 22 -28.43 21.06 -22.92
CA ASP A 22 -27.75 20.35 -21.83
C ASP A 22 -27.13 19.08 -22.40
N GLY A 23 -25.82 19.11 -22.58
CA GLY A 23 -25.07 18.06 -23.23
C GLY A 23 -24.55 17.10 -22.19
N PHE A 24 -25.15 15.92 -22.11
CA PHE A 24 -24.47 14.74 -21.56
C PHE A 24 -23.12 14.58 -22.26
N SER A 25 -22.02 14.52 -21.51
CA SER A 25 -20.70 14.12 -22.03
C SER A 25 -20.08 13.06 -21.12
N GLY A 26 -20.10 11.81 -21.58
CA GLY A 26 -19.54 10.66 -20.89
C GLY A 26 -19.17 9.55 -21.87
N PRO A 27 -18.62 8.42 -21.41
CA PRO A 27 -18.21 7.31 -22.28
C PRO A 27 -19.39 6.81 -23.11
N SER A 28 -19.28 6.91 -24.44
CA SER A 28 -20.32 6.44 -25.37
C SER A 28 -20.25 4.92 -25.64
N THR A 29 -19.18 4.27 -25.17
CA THR A 29 -18.84 2.85 -25.36
C THR A 29 -18.05 2.38 -24.13
N GLY A 30 -18.41 1.21 -23.57
CA GLY A 30 -17.69 0.59 -22.45
C GLY A 30 -18.64 0.14 -21.34
N TRP A 31 -18.22 -0.85 -20.56
CA TRP A 31 -18.98 -1.43 -19.45
C TRP A 31 -18.06 -1.71 -18.25
N GLY A 32 -18.58 -1.59 -17.02
CA GLY A 32 -17.82 -1.99 -15.83
C GLY A 32 -16.56 -1.14 -15.63
N GLU A 33 -15.44 -1.82 -15.42
CA GLU A 33 -14.12 -1.21 -15.18
C GLU A 33 -13.49 -0.55 -16.42
N SER A 34 -13.97 -0.85 -17.62
CA SER A 34 -13.49 -0.17 -18.85
C SER A 34 -13.83 1.33 -18.88
N VAL A 35 -14.68 1.79 -17.94
CA VAL A 35 -15.00 3.20 -17.71
C VAL A 35 -14.67 3.66 -16.29
N ALA A 36 -14.03 2.83 -15.45
CA ALA A 36 -13.60 3.24 -14.12
C ALA A 36 -12.50 4.30 -14.19
N GLY A 37 -12.51 5.27 -13.27
CA GLY A 37 -11.69 6.47 -13.30
C GLY A 37 -12.10 7.51 -14.34
N SER A 38 -13.13 7.24 -15.16
CA SER A 38 -13.71 8.25 -16.05
C SER A 38 -14.74 9.10 -15.31
N VAL A 39 -14.82 10.36 -15.73
CA VAL A 39 -15.84 11.31 -15.27
C VAL A 39 -16.88 11.44 -16.38
N PHE A 40 -18.17 11.35 -16.03
CA PHE A 40 -19.21 11.83 -16.94
C PHE A 40 -19.88 13.07 -16.37
N ILE A 41 -20.25 13.98 -17.27
CA ILE A 41 -20.87 15.26 -16.92
C ILE A 41 -22.35 15.15 -17.27
N ASP A 42 -23.19 15.31 -16.26
CA ASP A 42 -24.65 15.44 -16.40
C ASP A 42 -25.12 16.61 -15.54
N GLY A 43 -25.89 17.54 -16.13
CA GLY A 43 -26.39 18.72 -15.42
C GLY A 43 -25.32 19.69 -14.89
N GLY A 44 -24.08 19.63 -15.37
CA GLY A 44 -22.97 20.46 -14.90
C GLY A 44 -22.24 19.95 -13.65
N ALA A 45 -22.56 18.74 -13.18
CA ALA A 45 -21.86 18.04 -12.12
C ALA A 45 -20.92 16.96 -12.69
N ASP A 46 -19.75 16.80 -12.08
CA ASP A 46 -18.75 15.79 -12.43
C ASP A 46 -18.99 14.51 -11.63
N TRP A 47 -19.30 13.41 -12.30
CA TRP A 47 -19.54 12.11 -11.66
C TRP A 47 -18.38 11.16 -11.93
N GLU A 48 -17.65 10.79 -10.87
CA GLU A 48 -16.54 9.83 -10.94
C GLU A 48 -17.05 8.39 -10.85
N ILE A 49 -16.55 7.53 -11.73
CA ILE A 49 -16.85 6.10 -11.75
C ILE A 49 -15.75 5.34 -10.99
N THR A 50 -16.09 4.63 -9.90
CA THR A 50 -15.11 3.87 -9.11
C THR A 50 -14.85 2.48 -9.69
N SER A 51 -13.68 1.92 -9.36
CA SER A 51 -13.22 0.58 -9.79
C SER A 51 -13.54 -0.55 -8.79
N THR A 52 -14.42 -0.31 -7.81
CA THR A 52 -14.68 -1.30 -6.75
C THR A 52 -15.47 -2.50 -7.26
N ARG A 53 -14.88 -3.71 -7.18
CA ARG A 53 -15.55 -4.99 -7.46
C ARG A 53 -16.40 -5.48 -6.29
N GLY A 54 -17.46 -6.21 -6.63
CA GLY A 54 -18.31 -6.86 -5.63
C GLY A 54 -19.62 -7.44 -6.16
N VAL A 55 -19.97 -7.28 -7.45
CA VAL A 55 -21.19 -7.85 -8.04
C VAL A 55 -20.94 -8.23 -9.51
N ASP A 56 -19.90 -9.02 -9.77
CA ASP A 56 -19.57 -9.44 -11.14
C ASP A 56 -20.41 -10.66 -11.55
N ASP A 57 -21.19 -10.52 -12.63
CA ASP A 57 -21.85 -11.67 -13.28
C ASP A 57 -20.84 -12.33 -14.23
N TRP A 58 -20.39 -13.54 -13.89
CA TRP A 58 -19.40 -14.26 -14.68
C TRP A 58 -20.06 -14.93 -15.88
N MET A 59 -19.67 -14.49 -17.08
CA MET A 59 -20.21 -15.01 -18.33
C MET A 59 -19.33 -16.10 -18.91
N GLU A 60 -19.98 -17.18 -19.36
CA GLU A 60 -19.34 -18.34 -19.97
C GLU A 60 -19.57 -18.33 -21.49
N TYR A 61 -18.48 -18.31 -22.26
CA TYR A 61 -18.50 -18.38 -23.72
C TYR A 61 -18.00 -19.74 -24.18
N TRP A 62 -18.93 -20.53 -24.71
CA TRP A 62 -18.65 -21.88 -25.17
C TRP A 62 -17.86 -21.89 -26.49
N VAL A 63 -16.87 -22.78 -26.60
CA VAL A 63 -16.03 -22.95 -27.80
C VAL A 63 -16.17 -24.35 -28.40
N SER A 64 -15.85 -25.41 -27.65
CA SER A 64 -15.91 -26.80 -28.13
C SER A 64 -16.13 -27.82 -27.00
N ASN A 65 -16.29 -29.10 -27.36
CA ASN A 65 -16.40 -30.24 -26.43
C ASN A 65 -15.14 -31.13 -26.48
N ASP A 66 -13.96 -30.51 -26.56
CA ASP A 66 -12.68 -31.22 -26.59
C ASP A 66 -12.06 -31.31 -25.19
N THR A 67 -11.10 -32.21 -25.01
CA THR A 67 -10.25 -32.24 -23.82
C THR A 67 -8.93 -31.58 -24.19
N ILE A 68 -8.73 -30.36 -23.67
CA ILE A 68 -7.56 -29.54 -23.94
C ILE A 68 -6.78 -29.37 -22.63
N GLU A 69 -5.48 -29.47 -22.71
CA GLU A 69 -4.55 -29.26 -21.60
C GLU A 69 -3.44 -28.29 -22.04
N HIS A 70 -2.71 -27.74 -21.08
CA HIS A 70 -1.59 -26.81 -21.24
C HIS A 70 -1.97 -25.53 -21.98
N PHE A 71 -2.98 -24.84 -21.45
CA PHE A 71 -3.43 -23.55 -21.93
C PHE A 71 -2.39 -22.45 -21.66
N ASP A 72 -2.34 -21.50 -22.58
CA ASP A 72 -1.82 -20.16 -22.34
C ASP A 72 -2.74 -19.17 -23.06
N VAL A 73 -2.89 -17.96 -22.54
CA VAL A 73 -3.81 -16.96 -23.06
C VAL A 73 -3.18 -15.57 -23.03
N ALA A 74 -3.44 -14.79 -24.07
CA ALA A 74 -3.04 -13.39 -24.15
C ALA A 74 -4.20 -12.55 -24.70
N ILE A 75 -4.21 -11.25 -24.37
CA ILE A 75 -5.22 -10.31 -24.87
C ILE A 75 -4.57 -9.34 -25.85
N GLY A 76 -5.15 -9.21 -27.03
CA GLY A 76 -4.66 -8.33 -28.09
C GLY A 76 -5.00 -6.85 -27.82
N PRO A 77 -4.34 -5.92 -28.52
CA PRO A 77 -4.66 -4.49 -28.42
C PRO A 77 -6.09 -4.14 -28.91
N ASP A 78 -6.75 -5.06 -29.62
CA ASP A 78 -8.15 -4.98 -30.03
C ASP A 78 -9.13 -5.53 -28.97
N GLY A 79 -8.63 -5.99 -27.82
CA GLY A 79 -9.42 -6.63 -26.75
C GLY A 79 -9.79 -8.09 -27.05
N THR A 80 -9.33 -8.68 -28.15
CA THR A 80 -9.59 -10.08 -28.47
C THR A 80 -8.67 -10.96 -27.62
N ALA A 81 -9.25 -11.82 -26.78
CA ALA A 81 -8.50 -12.84 -26.08
C ALA A 81 -8.19 -14.00 -27.04
N LYS A 82 -6.93 -14.46 -27.04
CA LYS A 82 -6.45 -15.55 -27.88
C LYS A 82 -5.70 -16.54 -27.00
N ALA A 83 -6.03 -17.82 -27.15
CA ALA A 83 -5.44 -18.89 -26.36
C ALA A 83 -4.85 -19.98 -27.26
N CYS A 84 -3.80 -20.63 -26.78
CA CYS A 84 -3.31 -21.89 -27.33
C CYS A 84 -3.59 -23.03 -26.35
N GLY A 85 -3.68 -24.26 -26.84
CA GLY A 85 -3.78 -25.44 -25.98
C GLY A 85 -3.57 -26.73 -26.77
N HIS A 86 -3.33 -27.83 -26.07
CA HIS A 86 -3.07 -29.13 -26.69
C HIS A 86 -4.28 -30.07 -26.55
N ASN A 87 -4.73 -30.63 -27.67
CA ASN A 87 -5.85 -31.57 -27.68
C ASN A 87 -5.37 -33.00 -27.43
N THR A 88 -5.70 -33.54 -26.25
CA THR A 88 -5.23 -34.86 -25.83
C THR A 88 -5.86 -36.03 -26.59
N ALA A 89 -6.97 -35.79 -27.30
CA ALA A 89 -7.67 -36.83 -28.04
C ALA A 89 -7.01 -37.16 -29.39
N ASN A 90 -6.44 -36.17 -30.06
CA ASN A 90 -5.86 -36.30 -31.41
C ASN A 90 -4.41 -35.83 -31.52
N GLY A 91 -3.84 -35.17 -30.50
CA GLY A 91 -2.45 -34.73 -30.48
C GLY A 91 -2.16 -33.40 -31.16
N SER A 92 -3.20 -32.60 -31.48
CA SER A 92 -3.02 -31.33 -32.20
C SER A 92 -2.79 -30.14 -31.29
N LEU A 93 -2.02 -29.16 -31.80
CA LEU A 93 -1.97 -27.81 -31.25
C LEU A 93 -3.20 -27.03 -31.72
N GLU A 94 -3.97 -26.51 -30.78
CA GLU A 94 -5.22 -25.77 -31.04
C GLU A 94 -5.07 -24.30 -30.68
N PHE A 95 -5.84 -23.48 -31.38
CA PHE A 95 -5.95 -22.04 -31.22
C PHE A 95 -7.41 -21.65 -31.00
N PHE A 96 -7.65 -20.79 -30.03
CA PHE A 96 -8.99 -20.33 -29.65
C PHE A 96 -9.02 -18.81 -29.58
N THR A 97 -10.16 -18.21 -29.91
CA THR A 97 -10.36 -16.77 -29.77
C THR A 97 -11.68 -16.44 -29.10
N LEU A 98 -11.70 -15.36 -28.31
CA LEU A 98 -12.90 -14.68 -27.84
C LEU A 98 -12.78 -13.20 -28.24
N SER A 99 -13.67 -12.74 -29.12
CA SER A 99 -13.78 -11.31 -29.47
C SER A 99 -14.44 -10.52 -28.33
N PRO A 100 -14.24 -9.19 -28.27
CA PRO A 100 -14.93 -8.33 -27.31
C PRO A 100 -16.47 -8.50 -27.32
N ASP A 101 -17.03 -8.76 -28.51
CA ASP A 101 -18.46 -8.95 -28.78
C ASP A 101 -18.99 -10.33 -28.35
N GLY A 102 -18.14 -11.21 -27.82
CA GLY A 102 -18.52 -12.54 -27.33
C GLY A 102 -18.51 -13.64 -28.41
N GLU A 103 -18.05 -13.35 -29.64
CA GLU A 103 -17.88 -14.38 -30.66
C GLU A 103 -16.63 -15.23 -30.38
N THR A 104 -16.81 -16.56 -30.38
CA THR A 104 -15.73 -17.53 -30.18
C THR A 104 -15.34 -18.23 -31.48
N SER A 105 -14.05 -18.60 -31.61
CA SER A 105 -13.56 -19.41 -32.73
C SER A 105 -12.50 -20.42 -32.30
N ARG A 106 -12.26 -21.42 -33.16
CA ARG A 106 -11.32 -22.53 -32.95
C ARG A 106 -10.64 -22.91 -34.26
N GLU A 107 -9.34 -23.14 -34.21
CA GLU A 107 -8.51 -23.57 -35.35
C GLU A 107 -7.42 -24.55 -34.88
N ALA A 108 -7.16 -25.63 -35.63
CA ALA A 108 -6.02 -26.51 -35.37
C ALA A 108 -4.80 -26.01 -36.17
N ILE A 109 -3.70 -25.69 -35.48
CA ILE A 109 -2.50 -25.09 -36.08
C ILE A 109 -1.55 -26.15 -36.64
N ASP A 110 -1.30 -27.21 -35.85
CA ASP A 110 -0.35 -28.28 -36.17
C ASP A 110 -0.91 -29.62 -35.68
N GLY A 111 -0.52 -30.73 -36.33
CA GLY A 111 -1.05 -32.08 -36.00
C GLY A 111 -2.39 -32.42 -36.62
N HIS A 112 -2.60 -32.03 -37.88
CA HIS A 112 -3.88 -32.20 -38.56
C HIS A 112 -4.28 -33.67 -38.82
N TRP A 113 -3.35 -34.62 -38.63
CA TRP A 113 -3.56 -36.05 -38.90
C TRP A 113 -3.55 -36.88 -37.62
N PRO A 114 -4.44 -37.89 -37.48
CA PRO A 114 -4.57 -38.71 -36.26
C PRO A 114 -3.32 -39.50 -35.81
N GLU A 115 -2.26 -39.50 -36.63
CA GLU A 115 -1.00 -40.20 -36.35
C GLU A 115 0.14 -39.24 -35.97
N GLU A 116 -0.08 -37.92 -36.07
CA GLU A 116 0.88 -36.88 -35.69
C GLU A 116 0.49 -36.34 -34.30
N ASN A 117 1.30 -36.64 -33.29
CA ASN A 117 1.18 -36.06 -31.96
C ASN A 117 2.22 -34.95 -31.84
N VAL A 118 1.77 -33.70 -31.92
CA VAL A 118 2.62 -32.54 -32.22
C VAL A 118 2.73 -31.59 -31.04
N GLY A 119 2.21 -31.94 -29.86
CA GLY A 119 2.68 -31.25 -28.69
C GLY A 119 2.21 -31.68 -27.33
N SER A 120 2.66 -30.94 -26.33
CA SER A 120 2.25 -31.09 -24.93
C SER A 120 2.26 -29.78 -24.15
N LYS A 121 2.98 -28.72 -24.52
CA LYS A 121 2.96 -27.43 -23.81
C LYS A 121 3.08 -26.28 -24.81
N CYS A 122 2.35 -25.19 -24.63
CA CYS A 122 2.41 -24.01 -25.50
C CYS A 122 2.45 -22.71 -24.70
N SER A 123 3.01 -21.65 -25.26
CA SER A 123 2.87 -20.29 -24.73
C SER A 123 2.60 -19.31 -25.87
N ILE A 124 1.79 -18.28 -25.63
CA ILE A 124 1.27 -17.36 -26.62
C ILE A 124 1.55 -15.90 -26.25
N ILE A 125 1.94 -15.12 -27.26
CA ILE A 125 1.91 -13.65 -27.20
C ILE A 125 1.20 -13.10 -28.43
N ILE A 126 0.71 -11.86 -28.33
CA ILE A 126 0.04 -11.17 -29.43
C ILE A 126 0.86 -9.93 -29.79
N ASP A 127 1.13 -9.76 -31.09
CA ASP A 127 1.86 -8.58 -31.55
C ASP A 127 0.99 -7.32 -31.67
N TYR A 128 1.61 -6.16 -31.87
CA TYR A 128 0.92 -4.87 -31.99
C TYR A 128 -0.12 -4.80 -33.14
N ARG A 129 -0.14 -5.77 -34.06
CA ARG A 129 -1.15 -5.89 -35.14
C ARG A 129 -2.31 -6.80 -34.76
N GLY A 130 -2.28 -7.38 -33.55
CA GLY A 130 -3.23 -8.38 -33.11
C GLY A 130 -2.94 -9.79 -33.61
N LEU A 131 -1.73 -10.11 -34.10
CA LEU A 131 -1.41 -11.45 -34.63
C LEU A 131 -0.72 -12.32 -33.57
N ALA A 132 -1.17 -13.57 -33.43
CA ALA A 132 -0.63 -14.52 -32.46
C ALA A 132 0.76 -15.07 -32.84
N ARG A 133 1.62 -15.27 -31.83
CA ARG A 133 2.89 -16.00 -31.89
C ARG A 133 2.87 -17.06 -30.80
N ILE A 134 3.02 -18.32 -31.18
CA ILE A 134 2.91 -19.44 -30.24
C ILE A 134 4.22 -20.21 -30.25
N ALA A 135 4.89 -20.28 -29.11
CA ALA A 135 5.99 -21.22 -28.87
C ALA A 135 5.40 -22.51 -28.31
N TYR A 136 5.79 -23.67 -28.83
CA TYR A 136 5.26 -24.94 -28.34
C TYR A 136 6.28 -26.06 -28.46
N LEU A 137 6.14 -27.05 -27.59
CA LEU A 137 6.90 -28.29 -27.63
C LEU A 137 6.19 -29.29 -28.52
N ASP A 138 6.88 -29.80 -29.53
CA ASP A 138 6.45 -30.96 -30.31
C ASP A 138 6.98 -32.24 -29.67
N SER A 139 6.06 -33.00 -29.07
CA SER A 139 6.36 -34.22 -28.34
C SER A 139 6.67 -35.41 -29.26
N GLY A 140 6.21 -35.39 -30.50
CA GLY A 140 6.50 -36.41 -31.51
C GLY A 140 7.92 -36.29 -32.07
N GLU A 141 8.41 -35.07 -32.24
CA GLU A 141 9.76 -34.76 -32.76
C GLU A 141 10.78 -34.38 -31.67
N ASN A 142 10.34 -34.26 -30.41
CA ASN A 142 11.15 -33.75 -29.28
C ASN A 142 11.83 -32.42 -29.64
N SER A 143 11.04 -31.48 -30.15
CA SER A 143 11.53 -30.23 -30.73
C SER A 143 10.77 -29.00 -30.26
N LEU A 144 11.47 -27.86 -30.10
CA LEU A 144 10.85 -26.57 -29.83
C LEU A 144 10.47 -25.92 -31.16
N LYS A 145 9.19 -25.57 -31.32
CA LYS A 145 8.66 -24.92 -32.53
C LYS A 145 8.04 -23.57 -32.20
N ILE A 146 7.94 -22.73 -33.23
CA ILE A 146 7.15 -21.49 -33.20
C ILE A 146 6.17 -21.47 -34.37
N ALA A 147 4.90 -21.19 -34.07
CA ALA A 147 3.84 -20.91 -35.04
C ALA A 147 3.54 -19.41 -35.04
N ARG A 148 3.46 -18.81 -36.24
CA ARG A 148 3.19 -17.37 -36.41
C ARG A 148 2.00 -17.16 -37.33
N GLN A 149 0.98 -16.48 -36.82
CA GLN A 149 -0.20 -16.10 -37.58
C GLN A 149 0.17 -15.08 -38.67
N ASN A 150 -0.30 -15.30 -39.90
CA ASN A 150 -0.01 -14.49 -41.08
C ASN A 150 -1.15 -13.50 -41.41
N ASP A 151 -0.85 -12.45 -42.19
CA ASP A 151 -1.75 -11.30 -42.47
C ASP A 151 -2.19 -11.22 -43.96
N PHE A 152 -1.84 -12.19 -44.82
CA PHE A 152 -1.87 -12.01 -46.28
C PHE A 152 -2.68 -13.04 -47.11
N THR A 153 -3.92 -12.63 -47.44
CA THR A 153 -4.75 -12.86 -48.66
C THR A 153 -5.14 -14.28 -49.14
N PRO A 154 -6.38 -14.45 -49.66
CA PRO A 154 -7.15 -15.71 -49.75
C PRO A 154 -6.73 -16.69 -50.87
N LEU A 155 -5.43 -16.84 -51.13
CA LEU A 155 -4.89 -17.65 -52.23
C LEU A 155 -3.84 -18.69 -51.81
N ALA A 156 -3.52 -18.83 -50.52
CA ALA A 156 -2.73 -19.93 -49.99
C ALA A 156 -3.42 -20.48 -48.74
N ASP A 157 -3.57 -21.80 -48.66
CA ASP A 157 -4.30 -22.51 -47.60
C ASP A 157 -3.54 -22.56 -46.24
N ASP A 158 -2.51 -21.71 -46.04
CA ASP A 158 -1.63 -21.75 -44.85
C ASP A 158 -1.75 -20.44 -44.03
N ASP A 159 -2.68 -20.43 -43.07
CA ASP A 159 -2.91 -19.30 -42.14
C ASP A 159 -1.76 -19.11 -41.11
N TRP A 160 -0.90 -20.13 -40.97
CA TRP A 160 0.18 -20.19 -39.99
C TRP A 160 1.54 -20.53 -40.61
N LEU A 161 2.58 -19.82 -40.18
CA LEU A 161 3.97 -20.12 -40.51
C LEU A 161 4.65 -20.84 -39.33
N ILE A 162 4.91 -22.13 -39.50
CA ILE A 162 5.53 -22.99 -38.49
C ILE A 162 7.04 -23.14 -38.75
N ARG A 163 7.84 -23.14 -37.68
CA ARG A 163 9.30 -23.31 -37.76
C ARG A 163 9.85 -24.05 -36.55
N THR A 164 10.67 -25.07 -36.79
CA THR A 164 11.49 -25.71 -35.74
C THR A 164 12.67 -24.81 -35.37
N LEU A 165 12.85 -24.59 -34.07
CA LEU A 165 13.90 -23.76 -33.49
C LEU A 165 15.02 -24.60 -32.88
N VAL A 166 14.66 -25.67 -32.17
CA VAL A 166 15.59 -26.59 -31.51
C VAL A 166 15.13 -28.02 -31.78
N GLU A 167 16.04 -28.88 -32.20
CA GLU A 167 15.81 -30.31 -32.46
C GLU A 167 16.44 -31.15 -31.33
N ASP A 168 15.85 -32.32 -31.06
CA ASP A 168 16.33 -33.30 -30.06
C ASP A 168 16.50 -32.72 -28.64
N ALA A 169 15.69 -31.73 -28.25
CA ALA A 169 15.74 -31.10 -26.94
C ALA A 169 14.76 -31.76 -25.97
N ASN A 170 15.26 -32.33 -24.88
CA ASN A 170 14.43 -32.86 -23.81
C ASN A 170 13.95 -31.71 -22.91
N ILE A 171 12.89 -31.05 -23.36
CA ILE A 171 12.28 -29.90 -22.70
C ILE A 171 11.35 -30.40 -21.60
N ILE A 172 11.56 -29.92 -20.38
CA ILE A 172 10.87 -30.43 -19.19
C ILE A 172 9.73 -29.52 -18.72
N ASP A 173 9.72 -28.25 -19.14
CA ASP A 173 8.65 -27.32 -18.83
C ASP A 173 8.12 -26.47 -20.00
N GLN A 174 7.02 -25.75 -19.79
CA GLN A 174 6.38 -24.88 -20.78
C GLN A 174 7.38 -23.82 -21.24
N PRO A 175 7.64 -23.66 -22.55
CA PRO A 175 8.47 -22.57 -23.02
C PRO A 175 7.78 -21.23 -22.73
N LYS A 176 8.53 -20.20 -22.35
CA LYS A 176 8.01 -18.84 -22.15
C LYS A 176 8.42 -17.97 -23.33
N ILE A 177 7.49 -17.23 -23.91
CA ILE A 177 7.72 -16.36 -25.07
C ILE A 177 7.49 -14.89 -24.69
N ALA A 178 8.38 -14.01 -25.13
CA ALA A 178 8.25 -12.57 -24.99
C ALA A 178 8.69 -11.85 -26.28
N MET A 179 8.40 -10.56 -26.39
CA MET A 179 8.72 -9.77 -27.58
C MET A 179 9.13 -8.35 -27.21
N TYR A 180 10.24 -7.91 -27.79
CA TYR A 180 10.74 -6.54 -27.67
C TYR A 180 9.84 -5.57 -28.45
N SER A 181 9.88 -4.28 -28.09
CA SER A 181 9.15 -3.19 -28.74
C SER A 181 9.37 -3.13 -30.26
N ASN A 182 10.55 -3.54 -30.71
CA ASN A 182 10.92 -3.61 -32.13
C ASN A 182 10.35 -4.83 -32.89
N GLY A 183 9.60 -5.71 -32.21
CA GLY A 183 8.98 -6.92 -32.75
C GLY A 183 9.89 -8.15 -32.80
N SER A 184 11.10 -8.08 -32.25
CA SER A 184 11.99 -9.24 -32.09
C SER A 184 11.44 -10.19 -31.04
N ILE A 185 11.44 -11.49 -31.34
CA ILE A 185 10.86 -12.53 -30.46
C ILE A 185 11.98 -13.20 -29.67
N VAL A 186 11.71 -13.48 -28.40
CA VAL A 186 12.57 -14.27 -27.54
C VAL A 186 11.79 -15.39 -26.88
N ILE A 187 12.40 -16.57 -26.79
CA ILE A 187 11.80 -17.76 -26.17
C ILE A 187 12.79 -18.34 -25.18
N ALA A 188 12.38 -18.48 -23.93
CA ALA A 188 13.10 -19.22 -22.91
C ALA A 188 12.53 -20.63 -22.78
N TYR A 189 13.40 -21.62 -22.64
CA TYR A 189 12.99 -23.01 -22.41
C TYR A 189 13.97 -23.70 -21.48
N GLN A 190 13.46 -24.64 -20.67
CA GLN A 190 14.29 -25.43 -19.78
C GLN A 190 14.53 -26.82 -20.36
N SER A 191 15.74 -27.34 -20.17
CA SER A 191 16.10 -28.71 -20.59
C SER A 191 17.02 -29.39 -19.59
N ASN A 192 17.06 -30.72 -19.61
CA ASN A 192 17.99 -31.52 -18.81
C ASN A 192 19.22 -31.93 -19.63
N THR A 193 20.12 -30.98 -19.88
CA THR A 193 21.11 -31.09 -20.97
C THR A 193 22.45 -31.75 -20.63
N ASP A 194 22.68 -32.27 -19.42
CA ASP A 194 23.95 -32.93 -19.09
C ASP A 194 23.85 -34.42 -18.73
N GLU A 195 24.98 -35.13 -18.78
CA GLU A 195 25.11 -36.55 -18.38
C GLU A 195 24.80 -36.78 -16.89
N LEU A 196 24.62 -35.70 -16.10
CA LEU A 196 24.33 -35.68 -14.67
C LEU A 196 22.84 -35.41 -14.37
N GLY A 197 22.03 -35.03 -15.38
CA GLY A 197 20.60 -34.72 -15.24
C GLY A 197 20.28 -33.36 -14.64
N GLN A 198 21.16 -32.35 -14.78
CA GLN A 198 20.94 -31.01 -14.25
C GLN A 198 20.05 -30.16 -15.17
N ASN A 199 19.19 -29.34 -14.55
CA ASN A 199 18.24 -28.46 -15.26
C ASN A 199 18.92 -27.13 -15.64
N ALA A 200 18.90 -26.79 -16.94
CA ALA A 200 19.45 -25.55 -17.48
C ALA A 200 18.37 -24.74 -18.20
N ILE A 201 18.44 -23.40 -18.11
CA ILE A 201 17.54 -22.48 -18.82
C ILE A 201 18.27 -21.89 -20.03
N HIS A 202 17.66 -22.09 -21.20
CA HIS A 202 18.14 -21.65 -22.50
C HIS A 202 17.29 -20.51 -23.03
N LEU A 203 17.89 -19.62 -23.81
CA LEU A 203 17.22 -18.51 -24.47
C LEU A 203 17.50 -18.54 -25.98
N VAL A 204 16.43 -18.45 -26.77
CA VAL A 204 16.48 -18.34 -28.22
C VAL A 204 15.88 -17.00 -28.66
N SER A 205 16.65 -16.16 -29.33
CA SER A 205 16.23 -14.80 -29.73
C SER A 205 16.29 -14.62 -31.24
N TYR A 206 15.32 -13.90 -31.82
CA TYR A 206 15.26 -13.60 -33.25
C TYR A 206 15.34 -12.08 -33.52
N PHE A 207 16.48 -11.64 -34.04
CA PHE A 207 16.75 -10.23 -34.40
C PHE A 207 16.57 -9.94 -35.90
N GLY A 208 15.60 -10.60 -36.56
CA GLY A 208 15.24 -10.35 -37.96
C GLY A 208 16.03 -11.13 -39.03
N SER A 209 17.24 -11.61 -38.75
CA SER A 209 18.07 -12.31 -39.76
C SER A 209 18.37 -13.78 -39.43
N TRP A 210 18.62 -14.10 -38.16
CA TRP A 210 18.91 -15.45 -37.67
C TRP A 210 18.42 -15.59 -36.23
N TRP A 211 18.25 -16.83 -35.78
CA TRP A 211 18.01 -17.15 -34.39
C TRP A 211 19.35 -17.27 -33.67
N HIS A 212 19.47 -16.65 -32.50
CA HIS A 212 20.62 -16.74 -31.61
C HIS A 212 20.25 -17.60 -30.40
N HIS A 213 21.16 -18.44 -29.92
CA HIS A 213 20.94 -19.33 -28.79
C HIS A 213 22.01 -19.09 -27.73
N ARG A 214 21.59 -18.87 -26.48
CA ARG A 214 22.45 -18.70 -25.31
C ARG A 214 21.91 -19.47 -24.11
N VAL A 215 22.79 -19.89 -23.21
CA VAL A 215 22.41 -20.48 -21.91
C VAL A 215 22.39 -19.33 -20.88
N LEU A 216 21.31 -19.20 -20.13
CA LEU A 216 21.17 -18.16 -19.09
C LEU A 216 21.47 -18.71 -17.69
N VAL A 217 21.03 -19.94 -17.43
CA VAL A 217 21.28 -20.66 -16.18
C VAL A 217 21.86 -22.02 -16.52
N GLU A 218 23.04 -22.32 -15.99
CA GLU A 218 23.81 -23.51 -16.38
C GLU A 218 23.32 -24.79 -15.68
N SER A 219 22.75 -24.69 -14.46
CA SER A 219 22.34 -25.84 -13.65
C SER A 219 21.39 -25.45 -12.52
N ASN A 220 20.72 -26.45 -11.90
CA ASN A 220 19.94 -26.36 -10.66
C ASN A 220 18.71 -25.44 -10.67
N ALA A 221 18.29 -24.97 -11.85
CA ALA A 221 17.04 -24.26 -11.98
C ALA A 221 15.84 -25.17 -11.66
N ALA A 222 14.93 -24.69 -10.82
CA ALA A 222 13.65 -25.33 -10.60
C ALA A 222 12.79 -25.31 -11.89
N PRO A 223 11.82 -26.24 -12.05
CA PRO A 223 11.01 -26.37 -13.27
C PRO A 223 10.30 -25.09 -13.72
N ASP A 224 9.48 -24.53 -12.83
CA ASP A 224 8.80 -23.24 -13.00
C ASP A 224 9.77 -22.05 -13.01
N PHE A 225 9.66 -21.24 -14.07
CA PHE A 225 10.40 -19.99 -14.29
C PHE A 225 9.54 -19.04 -15.15
N THR A 226 9.84 -17.76 -15.09
CA THR A 226 9.05 -16.72 -15.76
C THR A 226 9.93 -15.82 -16.64
N LEU A 227 9.33 -15.20 -17.66
CA LEU A 227 10.03 -14.37 -18.63
C LEU A 227 9.18 -13.14 -18.97
N ASN A 228 9.69 -11.94 -18.70
CA ASN A 228 9.03 -10.67 -18.98
C ASN A 228 9.99 -9.70 -19.69
N ILE A 229 9.45 -8.72 -20.41
CA ILE A 229 10.20 -7.59 -20.98
C ILE A 229 9.55 -6.30 -20.49
N ASP A 230 10.35 -5.38 -19.97
CA ASP A 230 9.88 -4.09 -19.45
C ASP A 230 9.66 -3.04 -20.56
N ALA A 231 9.20 -1.85 -20.19
CA ALA A 231 8.95 -0.77 -21.14
C ALA A 231 10.24 -0.22 -21.81
N GLU A 232 11.39 -0.45 -21.18
CA GLU A 232 12.73 -0.06 -21.59
C GLU A 232 13.43 -1.10 -22.48
N ASP A 233 12.76 -2.20 -22.85
CA ASP A 233 13.30 -3.34 -23.60
C ASP A 233 14.36 -4.19 -22.84
N VAL A 234 14.34 -4.17 -21.50
CA VAL A 234 15.12 -5.07 -20.64
C VAL A 234 14.35 -6.38 -20.44
N LEU A 235 15.04 -7.51 -20.63
CA LEU A 235 14.47 -8.84 -20.43
C LEU A 235 14.71 -9.31 -18.99
N HIS A 236 13.65 -9.69 -18.28
CA HIS A 236 13.71 -10.23 -16.93
C HIS A 236 13.36 -11.71 -16.93
N LEU A 237 14.25 -12.55 -16.39
CA LEU A 237 14.04 -13.98 -16.17
C LEU A 237 14.10 -14.26 -14.67
N SER A 238 12.99 -14.72 -14.09
CA SER A 238 12.97 -15.13 -12.68
C SER A 238 12.96 -16.64 -12.55
N TYR A 239 13.76 -17.16 -11.63
CA TYR A 239 13.86 -18.60 -11.37
C TYR A 239 14.32 -18.89 -9.94
N LEU A 240 14.02 -20.10 -9.47
CA LEU A 240 14.50 -20.62 -8.20
C LEU A 240 15.73 -21.51 -8.41
N ASP A 241 16.80 -21.28 -7.66
CA ASP A 241 17.98 -22.15 -7.59
C ASP A 241 17.88 -23.12 -6.40
N TRP A 242 17.70 -24.42 -6.68
CA TRP A 242 17.57 -25.45 -5.65
C TRP A 242 18.85 -25.77 -4.89
N SER A 243 20.02 -25.40 -5.42
CA SER A 243 21.29 -25.68 -4.74
C SER A 243 21.56 -24.68 -3.61
N THR A 244 21.05 -23.45 -3.75
CA THR A 244 21.24 -22.37 -2.79
C THR A 244 19.95 -21.95 -2.08
N ASN A 245 18.79 -22.46 -2.47
CA ASN A 245 17.47 -21.98 -2.04
C ASN A 245 17.32 -20.46 -2.22
N ARG A 246 17.63 -19.97 -3.42
CA ARG A 246 17.58 -18.53 -3.76
C ARG A 246 16.58 -18.31 -4.88
N LEU A 247 15.70 -17.33 -4.70
CA LEU A 247 14.92 -16.76 -5.79
C LEU A 247 15.74 -15.64 -6.43
N GLY A 248 16.04 -15.77 -7.72
CA GLY A 248 16.86 -14.80 -8.45
C GLY A 248 16.16 -14.25 -9.68
N VAL A 249 16.46 -12.99 -10.01
CA VAL A 249 16.05 -12.33 -11.26
C VAL A 249 17.31 -12.00 -12.07
N ILE A 250 17.33 -12.47 -13.32
CA ILE A 250 18.34 -12.08 -14.30
C ILE A 250 17.73 -11.02 -15.22
N SER A 251 18.29 -9.81 -15.20
CA SER A 251 17.91 -8.71 -16.09
C SER A 251 18.94 -8.56 -17.20
N LEU A 252 18.48 -8.45 -18.46
CA LEU A 252 19.34 -8.36 -19.64
C LEU A 252 18.98 -7.13 -20.48
N ASP A 253 19.80 -6.08 -20.35
CA ASP A 253 19.80 -4.91 -21.23
C ASP A 253 20.85 -5.10 -22.33
N GLY A 254 20.37 -5.57 -23.49
CA GLY A 254 21.23 -5.98 -24.60
C GLY A 254 22.19 -7.12 -24.20
N ASP A 255 23.47 -6.79 -24.07
CA ASP A 255 24.54 -7.71 -23.65
C ASP A 255 24.92 -7.55 -22.16
N GLN A 256 24.43 -6.50 -21.48
CA GLN A 256 24.64 -6.33 -20.04
C GLN A 256 23.76 -7.30 -19.27
N ARG A 257 24.33 -7.92 -18.24
CA ARG A 257 23.64 -8.88 -17.39
C ARG A 257 23.74 -8.44 -15.94
N ALA A 258 22.60 -8.15 -15.35
CA ALA A 258 22.44 -7.98 -13.92
C ALA A 258 21.81 -9.24 -13.31
N TYR A 259 22.16 -9.55 -12.08
CA TYR A 259 21.57 -10.63 -11.30
C TYR A 259 21.26 -10.07 -9.92
N SER A 260 20.00 -10.15 -9.51
CA SER A 260 19.55 -9.79 -8.15
C SER A 260 19.00 -11.03 -7.45
N VAL A 261 19.26 -11.12 -6.15
CA VAL A 261 18.62 -12.10 -5.25
C VAL A 261 17.41 -11.39 -4.65
N VAL A 262 16.24 -12.02 -4.75
CA VAL A 262 14.96 -11.46 -4.27
C VAL A 262 14.62 -11.97 -2.87
N ASP A 263 14.85 -13.26 -2.63
CA ASP A 263 14.71 -13.89 -1.30
C ASP A 263 15.65 -15.12 -1.23
N GLU A 264 16.11 -15.43 -0.02
CA GLU A 264 16.95 -16.59 0.26
C GLU A 264 16.62 -17.24 1.61
N GLY A 265 16.56 -18.58 1.63
CA GLY A 265 16.26 -19.28 2.87
C GLY A 265 15.67 -20.66 2.71
N VAL A 266 15.59 -21.38 3.83
CA VAL A 266 14.96 -22.70 3.86
C VAL A 266 13.44 -22.52 3.77
N GLY A 267 12.80 -23.22 2.84
CA GLY A 267 11.35 -23.18 2.67
C GLY A 267 10.88 -22.50 1.39
N ILE A 268 11.73 -21.72 0.71
CA ILE A 268 11.42 -21.16 -0.61
C ILE A 268 11.24 -22.30 -1.63
N GLY A 269 10.16 -22.25 -2.40
CA GLY A 269 9.73 -23.31 -3.30
C GLY A 269 8.93 -22.80 -4.50
N GLN A 270 8.14 -23.72 -5.07
CA GLN A 270 7.27 -23.50 -6.22
C GLN A 270 5.80 -23.50 -5.78
N PRO A 271 4.86 -22.92 -6.55
CA PRO A 271 5.00 -22.35 -7.92
C PRO A 271 5.66 -20.95 -7.93
N LEU A 272 5.93 -20.38 -9.11
CA LEU A 272 6.51 -19.04 -9.30
C LEU A 272 5.76 -18.24 -10.39
N GLY A 273 5.24 -17.08 -10.00
CA GLY A 273 4.69 -16.05 -10.89
C GLY A 273 5.55 -14.79 -10.87
N HIS A 274 5.65 -14.11 -12.01
CA HIS A 274 6.28 -12.79 -12.11
C HIS A 274 5.59 -12.03 -13.24
N HIS A 275 5.20 -10.79 -12.98
CA HIS A 275 4.73 -9.85 -13.99
C HIS A 275 5.23 -8.45 -13.65
N LEU A 276 5.29 -7.58 -14.66
CA LEU A 276 5.71 -6.19 -14.50
C LEU A 276 4.47 -5.30 -14.44
N ASP A 277 4.51 -4.26 -13.61
CA ASP A 277 3.47 -3.23 -13.61
C ASP A 277 3.67 -2.22 -14.77
N SER A 278 2.78 -1.23 -14.87
CA SER A 278 2.85 -0.17 -15.90
C SER A 278 4.07 0.76 -15.76
N SER A 279 4.78 0.70 -14.65
CA SER A 279 6.01 1.43 -14.36
C SER A 279 7.25 0.53 -14.42
N SER A 280 7.18 -0.63 -15.09
CA SER A 280 8.28 -1.60 -15.24
C SER A 280 8.76 -2.25 -13.93
N ARG A 281 8.00 -2.14 -12.82
CA ARG A 281 8.39 -2.73 -11.53
C ARG A 281 7.93 -4.18 -11.43
N ALA A 282 8.79 -5.02 -10.88
CA ALA A 282 8.51 -6.43 -10.74
C ALA A 282 7.56 -6.73 -9.56
N GLN A 283 6.54 -7.54 -9.85
CA GLN A 283 5.76 -8.24 -8.83
C GLN A 283 5.98 -9.74 -9.00
N LEU A 284 6.45 -10.40 -7.95
CA LEU A 284 6.69 -11.83 -7.94
C LEU A 284 5.79 -12.49 -6.90
N VAL A 285 5.35 -13.71 -7.16
CA VAL A 285 4.69 -14.56 -6.17
C VAL A 285 5.31 -15.94 -6.21
N TYR A 286 5.67 -16.53 -5.08
CA TYR A 286 6.17 -17.90 -5.02
C TYR A 286 5.64 -18.68 -3.82
N GLY A 287 5.68 -20.00 -3.97
CA GLY A 287 5.33 -20.92 -2.89
C GLY A 287 6.41 -20.99 -1.81
N ILE A 288 5.99 -21.00 -0.55
CA ILE A 288 6.84 -21.34 0.60
C ILE A 288 6.33 -22.65 1.22
N GLU A 289 7.23 -23.38 1.90
CA GLU A 289 6.99 -24.68 2.51
C GLU A 289 6.48 -25.78 1.53
N ASN A 290 6.94 -25.74 0.27
CA ASN A 290 6.44 -26.55 -0.86
C ASN A 290 5.04 -26.15 -1.35
N GLY A 291 4.68 -24.87 -1.24
CA GLY A 291 3.44 -24.33 -1.79
C GLY A 291 2.23 -24.48 -0.88
N SER A 292 2.41 -24.78 0.41
CA SER A 292 1.32 -24.70 1.40
C SER A 292 0.99 -23.26 1.77
N GLU A 293 1.93 -22.34 1.58
CA GLU A 293 1.73 -20.90 1.70
C GLU A 293 2.34 -20.20 0.48
N LEU A 294 1.93 -18.95 0.24
CA LEU A 294 2.43 -18.12 -0.84
C LEU A 294 3.02 -16.83 -0.29
N ARG A 295 4.06 -16.32 -0.91
CA ARG A 295 4.66 -15.03 -0.62
C ARG A 295 4.62 -14.16 -1.87
N ILE A 296 4.14 -12.93 -1.73
CA ILE A 296 4.25 -11.88 -2.74
C ILE A 296 5.47 -11.02 -2.43
N VAL A 297 6.22 -10.69 -3.47
CA VAL A 297 7.41 -9.84 -3.39
C VAL A 297 7.29 -8.72 -4.41
N ARG A 298 7.54 -7.50 -3.96
CA ARG A 298 7.37 -6.30 -4.79
C ARG A 298 8.65 -5.51 -4.84
N ASP A 299 8.95 -5.02 -6.03
CA ASP A 299 10.03 -4.08 -6.28
C ASP A 299 9.67 -2.69 -5.71
N LEU A 300 10.49 -2.20 -4.79
CA LEU A 300 10.38 -0.89 -4.14
C LEU A 300 11.29 0.17 -4.76
N THR A 301 12.04 -0.14 -5.81
CA THR A 301 12.96 0.82 -6.44
C THR A 301 12.22 2.11 -6.87
N GLY A 302 12.82 3.25 -6.52
CA GLY A 302 12.26 4.58 -6.78
C GLY A 302 10.99 4.93 -6.00
N ARG A 303 10.64 4.17 -4.96
CA ARG A 303 9.59 4.59 -4.00
C ARG A 303 10.19 5.41 -2.86
N ASP A 304 9.49 6.49 -2.55
CA ASP A 304 9.79 7.33 -1.38
C ASP A 304 9.42 6.65 -0.05
N SER A 305 8.57 5.61 -0.11
CA SER A 305 7.97 4.96 1.05
C SER A 305 8.20 3.46 1.16
N GLY A 306 8.31 2.96 2.39
CA GLY A 306 8.42 1.54 2.72
C GLY A 306 9.82 0.93 2.51
N ARG A 307 10.82 1.77 2.23
CA ARG A 307 12.21 1.36 1.92
C ARG A 307 13.09 1.07 3.14
N VAL A 308 12.66 1.41 4.35
CA VAL A 308 13.31 0.91 5.58
C VAL A 308 12.57 -0.33 6.07
N SER A 309 13.30 -1.39 6.40
CA SER A 309 12.72 -2.62 6.94
C SER A 309 11.89 -2.31 8.20
N PRO A 310 10.66 -2.86 8.35
CA PRO A 310 9.88 -2.69 9.57
C PRO A 310 10.43 -3.50 10.75
N ASP A 311 11.21 -4.54 10.47
CA ASP A 311 11.77 -5.45 11.46
C ASP A 311 13.28 -5.21 11.62
N PRO A 312 13.82 -5.20 12.85
CA PRO A 312 15.25 -5.06 13.06
C PRO A 312 16.00 -6.32 12.64
N VAL A 313 17.06 -6.13 11.86
CA VAL A 313 18.00 -7.19 11.46
C VAL A 313 18.78 -7.71 12.67
N LEU A 314 19.10 -6.81 13.61
CA LEU A 314 19.78 -7.17 14.85
C LEU A 314 19.33 -6.32 16.04
N LEU A 315 19.16 -6.99 17.18
CA LEU A 315 18.91 -6.37 18.48
C LEU A 315 20.02 -6.74 19.47
N LEU A 316 20.75 -5.74 19.98
CA LEU A 316 21.76 -5.92 21.04
C LEU A 316 21.26 -5.28 22.33
N GLU A 317 21.04 -6.09 23.37
CA GLU A 317 20.61 -5.60 24.69
C GLU A 317 21.73 -5.68 25.73
N THR A 318 21.79 -4.70 26.62
CA THR A 318 22.70 -4.70 27.78
C THR A 318 21.96 -4.52 29.10
N SER A 319 22.61 -4.91 30.20
CA SER A 319 22.01 -4.92 31.54
C SER A 319 22.12 -3.60 32.32
N GLU A 320 22.80 -2.58 31.78
CA GLU A 320 23.05 -1.29 32.45
C GLU A 320 22.50 -0.15 31.58
N SER A 321 21.71 0.77 32.16
CA SER A 321 21.06 1.87 31.42
C SER A 321 21.77 3.22 31.55
N THR A 322 22.67 3.40 32.54
CA THR A 322 23.27 4.72 32.80
C THR A 322 24.34 5.04 31.78
N GLY A 323 24.01 5.88 30.80
CA GLY A 323 24.95 6.31 29.77
C GLY A 323 25.30 5.21 28.77
N PHE A 324 24.47 4.17 28.64
CA PHE A 324 24.56 3.26 27.51
C PHE A 324 24.32 4.04 26.22
N GLY A 325 25.19 3.84 25.23
CA GLY A 325 25.04 4.49 23.94
C GLY A 325 25.07 6.01 24.06
N THR A 326 26.21 6.58 24.46
CA THR A 326 26.40 8.03 24.30
C THR A 326 26.82 8.43 22.88
N ASP A 327 27.34 7.46 22.14
CA ASP A 327 27.85 7.60 20.78
C ASP A 327 27.96 6.22 20.12
N ALA A 328 27.75 6.14 18.81
CA ALA A 328 27.90 4.91 18.03
C ALA A 328 28.26 5.24 16.58
N ASN A 329 28.91 4.30 15.92
CA ASN A 329 29.37 4.43 14.55
C ASN A 329 29.30 3.08 13.83
N ALA A 330 28.83 3.07 12.59
CA ALA A 330 28.50 1.90 11.79
C ALA A 330 29.12 1.88 10.39
N ASP A 331 29.87 2.92 10.02
CA ASP A 331 30.45 3.13 8.68
C ASP A 331 31.97 2.86 8.65
N ALA A 332 32.55 2.45 9.79
CA ALA A 332 33.98 2.15 9.89
C ALA A 332 34.34 0.82 9.21
N ASP A 333 35.56 0.69 8.71
CA ASP A 333 36.14 -0.62 8.40
C ASP A 333 37.55 -0.73 8.99
N TYR A 334 37.61 -1.20 10.24
CA TYR A 334 38.88 -1.27 10.98
C TYR A 334 39.80 -2.38 10.47
N ASN A 335 39.27 -3.32 9.68
CA ASN A 335 39.94 -4.54 9.30
C ASN A 335 40.24 -4.66 7.79
N GLN A 336 39.63 -3.80 6.97
CA GLN A 336 39.70 -3.75 5.51
C GLN A 336 39.27 -5.03 4.80
N ASP A 337 38.33 -5.76 5.37
CA ASP A 337 37.59 -6.80 4.64
C ASP A 337 36.43 -6.21 3.83
N GLY A 338 36.11 -4.93 4.09
CA GLY A 338 35.10 -4.06 3.48
C GLY A 338 33.65 -4.44 3.75
N PHE A 339 33.41 -5.21 4.81
CA PHE A 339 32.17 -5.13 5.54
C PHE A 339 32.29 -4.00 6.56
N SER A 340 31.23 -3.21 6.76
CA SER A 340 31.25 -2.14 7.74
C SER A 340 31.20 -2.71 9.16
N ASP A 341 31.88 -2.05 10.10
CA ASP A 341 32.08 -2.44 11.49
C ASP A 341 31.28 -1.52 12.42
N LEU A 342 30.63 -2.10 13.43
CA LEU A 342 29.86 -1.37 14.43
C LEU A 342 30.68 -1.13 15.70
N THR A 343 30.70 0.11 16.17
CA THR A 343 31.25 0.50 17.47
C THR A 343 30.29 1.34 18.29
N TYR A 344 30.20 1.07 19.60
CA TYR A 344 29.38 1.88 20.51
C TYR A 344 29.95 1.97 21.92
N GLY A 345 29.67 3.10 22.58
CA GLY A 345 30.19 3.45 23.90
C GLY A 345 29.23 3.12 25.05
N GLU A 346 29.78 2.69 26.18
CA GLU A 346 29.08 2.45 27.44
C GLU A 346 29.83 3.12 28.62
N PRO A 347 29.87 4.46 28.69
CA PRO A 347 30.61 5.20 29.72
C PRO A 347 30.20 4.92 31.16
N GLY A 348 28.99 4.41 31.42
CA GLY A 348 28.55 4.02 32.77
C GLY A 348 29.04 2.66 33.23
N TYR A 349 29.66 1.87 32.34
CA TYR A 349 30.10 0.51 32.64
C TYR A 349 30.97 0.44 33.91
N ALA A 350 30.62 -0.47 34.82
CA ALA A 350 31.35 -0.76 36.06
C ALA A 350 31.74 0.49 36.87
N ASN A 351 30.74 1.15 37.47
CA ASN A 351 30.88 2.40 38.24
C ASN A 351 31.57 3.51 37.43
N ASP A 352 31.05 3.79 36.24
CA ASP A 352 31.58 4.83 35.34
C ASP A 352 33.05 4.60 34.94
N THR A 353 33.57 3.37 35.00
CA THR A 353 34.87 3.04 34.39
C THR A 353 34.79 3.28 32.89
N GLY A 354 33.69 2.86 32.28
CA GLY A 354 33.39 3.00 30.86
C GLY A 354 33.96 1.87 30.01
N ALA A 355 33.24 1.53 28.94
CA ALA A 355 33.63 0.52 27.96
C ALA A 355 33.28 0.95 26.53
N VAL A 356 33.91 0.33 25.54
CA VAL A 356 33.57 0.46 24.11
C VAL A 356 33.50 -0.94 23.53
N HIS A 357 32.43 -1.24 22.80
CA HIS A 357 32.17 -2.53 22.16
C HIS A 357 32.33 -2.40 20.66
N ILE A 358 32.89 -3.43 20.03
CA ILE A 358 33.18 -3.47 18.59
C ILE A 358 32.66 -4.81 18.05
N HIS A 359 31.93 -4.75 16.95
CA HIS A 359 31.38 -5.87 16.19
C HIS A 359 31.90 -5.76 14.75
N TYR A 360 32.58 -6.78 14.26
CA TYR A 360 33.03 -6.79 12.88
C TYR A 360 31.89 -7.23 11.95
N GLY A 361 31.79 -6.57 10.79
CA GLY A 361 30.85 -6.94 9.74
C GLY A 361 31.17 -8.32 9.13
N SER A 362 30.19 -8.92 8.47
CA SER A 362 30.35 -10.21 7.78
C SER A 362 29.22 -10.45 6.79
N ILE A 363 29.32 -11.45 5.92
CA ILE A 363 28.24 -11.85 4.98
C ILE A 363 26.90 -12.22 5.64
N THR A 364 26.82 -12.27 6.98
CA THR A 364 25.59 -12.51 7.76
C THR A 364 25.27 -11.34 8.69
N GLY A 365 25.88 -10.18 8.44
CA GLY A 365 25.87 -9.00 9.31
C GLY A 365 26.68 -9.16 10.59
N TYR A 366 26.36 -8.33 11.58
CA TYR A 366 27.03 -8.30 12.88
C TYR A 366 26.69 -9.51 13.75
N ALA A 367 27.68 -10.02 14.49
CA ALA A 367 27.45 -11.02 15.53
C ALA A 367 26.73 -10.42 16.75
N SER A 368 25.91 -11.21 17.44
CA SER A 368 25.21 -10.79 18.68
C SER A 368 26.13 -10.58 19.89
N SER A 369 27.37 -11.05 19.83
CA SER A 369 28.41 -10.79 20.83
C SER A 369 29.51 -9.91 20.23
N SER A 370 30.01 -8.94 20.99
CA SER A 370 31.14 -8.12 20.55
C SER A 370 32.41 -8.95 20.33
N ASP A 371 33.12 -8.65 19.25
CA ASP A 371 34.41 -9.26 18.92
C ASP A 371 35.52 -8.68 19.80
N VAL A 372 35.44 -7.39 20.10
CA VAL A 372 36.39 -6.68 20.96
C VAL A 372 35.64 -5.79 21.94
N THR A 373 36.12 -5.77 23.19
CA THR A 373 35.70 -4.80 24.21
C THR A 373 36.92 -4.07 24.77
N LEU A 374 36.89 -2.74 24.74
CA LEU A 374 37.90 -1.87 25.33
C LEU A 374 37.38 -1.33 26.67
N PHE A 375 38.24 -1.25 27.68
CA PHE A 375 37.87 -0.81 29.02
C PHE A 375 38.61 0.46 29.42
N GLY A 376 37.91 1.32 30.17
CA GLY A 376 38.46 2.55 30.69
C GLY A 376 39.60 2.35 31.71
N PRO A 377 40.42 3.41 31.92
CA PRO A 377 41.65 3.32 32.71
C PRO A 377 41.42 3.17 34.22
N HIS A 378 40.30 3.66 34.75
CA HIS A 378 39.91 3.58 36.16
C HIS A 378 38.43 3.90 36.36
N GLU A 379 37.90 3.57 37.55
CA GLU A 379 36.55 3.93 38.00
C GLU A 379 36.30 5.45 37.90
N GLY A 380 35.13 5.85 37.39
CA GLY A 380 34.76 7.26 37.20
C GLY A 380 35.36 7.94 35.97
N ALA A 381 36.14 7.26 35.13
CA ALA A 381 36.78 7.86 33.95
C ALA A 381 35.80 8.17 32.80
N ARG A 382 34.65 7.48 32.75
CA ARG A 382 33.64 7.55 31.69
C ARG A 382 34.24 7.34 30.29
N PHE A 383 35.08 6.32 30.14
CA PHE A 383 35.65 5.95 28.84
C PHE A 383 34.55 5.52 27.86
N GLY A 384 34.64 5.93 26.59
CA GLY A 384 33.58 5.70 25.60
C GLY A 384 32.47 6.75 25.61
N ALA A 385 32.68 7.90 26.29
CA ALA A 385 31.68 8.97 26.35
C ALA A 385 31.51 9.77 25.04
N SER A 386 32.46 9.65 24.12
CA SER A 386 32.40 10.14 22.73
C SER A 386 33.35 9.28 21.89
N LEU A 387 32.97 9.00 20.66
CA LEU A 387 33.67 8.12 19.71
C LEU A 387 33.80 8.83 18.36
N ALA A 388 34.86 8.55 17.62
CA ALA A 388 35.00 9.00 16.24
C ALA A 388 35.85 8.02 15.43
N VAL A 389 35.40 7.73 14.21
CA VAL A 389 36.23 7.11 13.18
C VAL A 389 37.06 8.21 12.55
N VAL A 390 38.36 8.16 12.78
CA VAL A 390 39.29 9.22 12.34
C VAL A 390 40.16 8.73 11.19
N GLY A 391 39.59 7.86 10.35
CA GLY A 391 40.20 7.32 9.14
C GLY A 391 41.64 6.84 9.33
N ASN A 392 42.47 7.07 8.32
CA ASN A 392 43.88 6.67 8.29
C ASN A 392 44.81 7.70 8.99
N SER A 393 44.49 8.12 10.20
CA SER A 393 45.26 9.13 10.96
C SER A 393 46.72 8.73 11.24
N THR A 394 47.04 7.43 11.19
CA THR A 394 48.40 6.91 11.46
C THR A 394 49.16 6.46 10.21
N GLY A 395 48.53 6.49 9.03
CA GLY A 395 49.13 6.06 7.74
C GLY A 395 49.28 4.55 7.59
N THR A 396 48.55 3.75 8.37
CA THR A 396 48.54 2.28 8.27
C THR A 396 47.71 1.79 7.09
N GLY A 397 46.85 2.65 6.56
CA GLY A 397 45.85 2.34 5.54
C GLY A 397 44.47 2.07 6.14
N TYR A 398 44.37 1.66 7.41
CA TYR A 398 43.14 1.23 8.09
C TYR A 398 42.49 2.36 8.88
N ASP A 399 41.17 2.29 9.05
CA ASP A 399 40.43 3.20 9.92
C ASP A 399 40.86 3.10 11.37
N ASN A 400 40.83 4.22 12.09
CA ASN A 400 41.30 4.34 13.46
C ASN A 400 40.17 4.87 14.34
N LEU A 401 40.09 4.38 15.57
CA LEU A 401 39.05 4.75 16.53
C LEU A 401 39.64 5.71 17.57
N LEU A 402 39.05 6.89 17.69
CA LEU A 402 39.34 7.86 18.76
C LEU A 402 38.28 7.77 19.85
N VAL A 403 38.71 7.61 21.10
CA VAL A 403 37.80 7.41 22.25
C VAL A 403 38.03 8.49 23.31
N GLY A 404 36.96 9.21 23.67
CA GLY A 404 36.95 10.20 24.75
C GLY A 404 36.74 9.59 26.14
N SER A 405 37.44 10.14 27.14
CA SER A 405 37.31 9.82 28.56
C SER A 405 37.40 11.12 29.38
N PRO A 406 36.32 11.92 29.43
CA PRO A 406 36.35 13.30 29.93
C PRO A 406 36.67 13.42 31.42
N LEU A 407 36.51 12.34 32.20
CA LEU A 407 36.79 12.32 33.63
C LEU A 407 38.05 11.52 34.00
N ALA A 408 38.85 11.14 32.99
CA ALA A 408 40.15 10.51 33.24
C ALA A 408 41.08 11.42 34.06
N THR A 409 41.90 10.78 34.90
CA THR A 409 42.92 11.48 35.69
C THR A 409 44.26 11.47 34.97
N ASN A 410 44.96 12.60 35.00
CA ASN A 410 46.32 12.68 34.48
C ASN A 410 47.33 12.01 35.43
N SER A 411 48.61 12.00 35.03
CA SER A 411 49.70 11.41 35.82
C SER A 411 49.89 12.00 37.22
N SER A 412 49.34 13.19 37.49
CA SER A 412 49.36 13.84 38.81
C SER A 412 48.11 13.53 39.66
N GLY A 413 47.17 12.75 39.14
CA GLY A 413 45.92 12.38 39.81
C GLY A 413 44.82 13.43 39.75
N ASN A 414 44.97 14.46 38.91
CA ASN A 414 43.93 15.47 38.70
C ASN A 414 42.99 15.01 37.58
N THR A 415 41.68 15.18 37.76
CA THR A 415 40.69 14.99 36.70
C THR A 415 40.87 16.08 35.65
N THR A 416 41.37 15.71 34.47
CA THR A 416 41.62 16.64 33.35
C THR A 416 40.96 16.15 32.07
N GLY A 417 40.58 14.87 32.01
CA GLY A 417 40.13 14.20 30.79
C GLY A 417 41.30 13.71 29.92
N ALA A 418 40.98 12.76 29.05
CA ALA A 418 41.90 12.13 28.12
C ALA A 418 41.17 11.66 26.85
N VAL A 419 41.93 11.46 25.77
CA VAL A 419 41.49 10.74 24.58
C VAL A 419 42.49 9.63 24.23
N TYR A 420 42.00 8.55 23.63
CA TYR A 420 42.76 7.36 23.30
C TYR A 420 42.55 7.01 21.82
N LEU A 421 43.63 6.91 21.06
CA LEU A 421 43.58 6.51 19.65
C LEU A 421 43.97 5.05 19.51
N TYR A 422 43.10 4.25 18.92
CA TYR A 422 43.31 2.82 18.61
C TYR A 422 43.41 2.65 17.10
N SER A 423 44.51 2.06 16.63
CA SER A 423 44.71 1.85 15.19
C SER A 423 44.08 0.55 14.71
N GLY A 424 43.45 0.59 13.53
CA GLY A 424 43.00 -0.58 12.79
C GLY A 424 44.15 -1.40 12.21
N SER A 425 43.85 -2.63 11.81
CA SER A 425 44.80 -3.57 11.22
C SER A 425 44.05 -4.68 10.49
N ALA A 426 44.73 -5.50 9.69
CA ALA A 426 44.12 -6.66 9.02
C ALA A 426 43.44 -7.70 9.94
N LEU A 427 43.59 -7.59 11.26
CA LEU A 427 42.92 -8.44 12.26
C LEU A 427 41.89 -7.64 13.08
N GLY A 428 41.52 -6.44 12.61
CA GLY A 428 40.73 -5.44 13.32
C GLY A 428 41.55 -4.55 14.25
N LEU A 429 40.89 -3.93 15.22
CA LEU A 429 41.48 -2.93 16.12
C LEU A 429 42.58 -3.50 17.01
N ILE A 430 43.69 -2.76 17.11
CA ILE A 430 44.76 -3.05 18.06
C ILE A 430 44.30 -2.64 19.46
N SER A 431 44.20 -3.59 20.40
CA SER A 431 43.62 -3.35 21.74
C SER A 431 44.40 -2.44 22.69
N ASN A 432 45.61 -2.01 22.33
CA ASN A 432 46.35 -0.99 23.07
C ASN A 432 46.32 0.33 22.30
N PRO A 433 46.09 1.48 22.98
CA PRO A 433 46.07 2.76 22.29
C PRO A 433 47.45 3.08 21.73
N THR A 434 47.47 3.44 20.44
CA THR A 434 48.66 3.87 19.71
C THR A 434 49.10 5.28 20.15
N TRP A 435 48.14 6.10 20.57
CA TRP A 435 48.38 7.45 21.10
C TRP A 435 47.38 7.79 22.21
N VAL A 436 47.82 8.61 23.18
CA VAL A 436 46.99 9.11 24.27
C VAL A 436 47.22 10.61 24.44
N GLY A 437 46.14 11.39 24.36
CA GLY A 437 46.14 12.83 24.60
C GLY A 437 45.55 13.17 25.97
N THR A 438 46.12 14.14 26.66
CA THR A 438 45.64 14.60 27.98
C THR A 438 45.78 16.11 28.12
N SER A 439 44.92 16.72 28.92
CA SER A 439 45.06 18.11 29.34
C SER A 439 45.83 18.26 30.66
N ASP A 440 46.45 19.42 30.85
CA ASP A 440 47.01 19.84 32.15
C ASP A 440 46.03 20.71 32.96
N THR A 441 44.87 21.05 32.40
CA THR A 441 43.88 21.91 33.04
C THR A 441 42.96 21.08 33.94
N ILE A 442 42.91 21.41 35.24
CA ILE A 442 42.06 20.71 36.21
C ILE A 442 40.59 20.95 35.88
N ASN A 443 39.81 19.87 35.82
CA ASN A 443 38.39 19.82 35.48
C ASN A 443 38.06 20.41 34.09
N SER A 444 38.98 20.36 33.13
CA SER A 444 38.71 20.83 31.76
C SER A 444 37.84 19.89 30.93
N HIS A 445 37.73 18.64 31.35
CA HIS A 445 36.98 17.60 30.65
C HIS A 445 37.47 17.40 29.19
N PHE A 446 38.79 17.31 29.01
CA PHE A 446 39.38 17.00 27.70
C PHE A 446 38.87 15.67 27.15
N GLY A 447 38.40 15.65 25.91
CA GLY A 447 37.74 14.47 25.33
C GLY A 447 36.26 14.36 25.70
N SER A 448 35.60 15.48 26.00
CA SER A 448 34.13 15.53 26.17
C SER A 448 33.37 15.28 24.87
N ARG A 449 33.94 15.75 23.76
CA ARG A 449 33.53 15.42 22.38
C ARG A 449 34.80 15.19 21.58
N VAL A 450 34.72 14.23 20.67
CA VAL A 450 35.75 13.95 19.68
C VAL A 450 35.07 13.80 18.33
N ASP A 451 35.77 14.14 17.26
CA ASP A 451 35.31 13.90 15.89
C ASP A 451 36.51 13.82 14.93
N HIS A 452 36.29 13.35 13.70
CA HIS A 452 37.26 13.53 12.62
C HIS A 452 37.32 15.01 12.18
N ALA A 453 38.46 15.41 11.64
CA ALA A 453 38.60 16.68 10.93
C ALA A 453 38.76 16.49 9.42
N GLY A 454 38.89 15.24 8.95
CA GLY A 454 39.35 14.97 7.58
C GLY A 454 40.85 15.26 7.43
N ASP A 455 41.38 15.38 6.22
CA ASP A 455 42.75 15.82 5.94
C ASP A 455 42.77 17.35 5.74
N ILE A 456 42.82 18.09 6.86
CA ILE A 456 42.69 19.56 6.85
C ILE A 456 43.94 20.27 6.31
N ASN A 457 45.04 19.53 6.17
CA ASN A 457 46.33 20.06 5.73
C ASN A 457 46.85 19.46 4.40
N GLY A 458 46.15 18.48 3.85
CA GLY A 458 46.44 17.83 2.57
C GLY A 458 47.70 16.97 2.60
N ASP A 459 48.08 16.42 3.75
CA ASP A 459 49.29 15.61 3.92
C ASP A 459 49.07 14.10 3.74
N GLY A 460 47.81 13.69 3.52
CA GLY A 460 47.38 12.32 3.30
C GLY A 460 47.09 11.55 4.59
N TYR A 461 47.07 12.21 5.74
CA TYR A 461 46.67 11.63 7.02
C TYR A 461 45.40 12.32 7.53
N SER A 462 44.47 11.53 8.05
CA SER A 462 43.27 12.08 8.68
C SER A 462 43.60 12.75 10.02
N ASP A 463 43.04 13.93 10.24
CA ASP A 463 43.20 14.77 11.41
C ASP A 463 42.00 14.64 12.37
N MET A 464 42.16 15.14 13.60
CA MET A 464 41.22 14.89 14.70
C MET A 464 40.81 16.17 15.44
N LEU A 465 39.56 16.20 15.91
CA LEU A 465 39.01 17.23 16.78
C LEU A 465 38.78 16.71 18.20
N VAL A 466 39.13 17.51 19.20
CA VAL A 466 38.93 17.19 20.62
C VAL A 466 38.53 18.41 21.42
N THR A 467 37.50 18.30 22.26
CA THR A 467 37.00 19.45 23.04
C THR A 467 37.40 19.41 24.52
N GLU A 468 37.57 20.59 25.11
CA GLU A 468 37.68 20.85 26.56
C GLU A 468 36.49 21.72 27.02
N LEU A 469 35.32 21.12 27.23
CA LEU A 469 34.11 21.87 27.60
C LEU A 469 34.20 22.55 28.97
N GLY A 470 34.97 22.00 29.90
CA GLY A 470 35.15 22.51 31.27
C GLY A 470 36.16 23.65 31.38
N TRP A 471 36.88 23.98 30.31
CA TRP A 471 37.83 25.09 30.32
C TRP A 471 37.12 26.44 30.46
N SER A 472 37.68 27.35 31.27
CA SER A 472 37.19 28.73 31.38
C SER A 472 38.32 29.72 31.70
N ASN A 473 38.18 30.97 31.25
CA ASN A 473 39.11 32.06 31.56
C ASN A 473 38.55 33.09 32.57
N ALA A 474 39.32 34.16 32.81
CA ALA A 474 38.92 35.24 33.72
C ALA A 474 37.77 36.11 33.19
N ASP A 475 37.56 36.11 31.87
CA ASP A 475 36.51 36.88 31.17
C ASP A 475 35.20 36.08 31.03
N ASN A 476 35.13 34.87 31.63
CA ASN A 476 34.01 33.92 31.58
C ASN A 476 33.72 33.37 30.17
N ASP A 477 34.73 33.39 29.29
CA ASP A 477 34.72 32.60 28.08
C ASP A 477 34.96 31.13 28.47
N LYS A 478 34.23 30.23 27.81
CA LYS A 478 34.22 28.80 28.14
C LYS A 478 34.42 27.94 26.90
N GLY A 479 35.00 26.77 27.12
CA GLY A 479 35.22 25.77 26.08
C GLY A 479 36.46 26.05 25.22
N ARG A 480 37.09 24.97 24.78
CA ARG A 480 38.13 24.97 23.74
C ARG A 480 37.92 23.81 22.80
N VAL A 481 38.35 23.99 21.56
CA VAL A 481 38.48 22.93 20.55
C VAL A 481 39.95 22.83 20.18
N HIS A 482 40.48 21.62 20.19
CA HIS A 482 41.82 21.27 19.81
C HIS A 482 41.79 20.50 18.50
N VAL A 483 42.63 20.94 17.57
CA VAL A 483 42.95 20.17 16.36
C VAL A 483 44.23 19.40 16.64
N ILE A 484 44.25 18.13 16.26
CA ILE A 484 45.42 17.27 16.34
C ILE A 484 45.65 16.72 14.94
N GLU A 485 46.76 17.13 14.34
CA GLU A 485 47.15 16.64 13.02
C GLU A 485 47.62 15.17 13.10
N GLY A 486 47.16 14.37 12.14
CA GLY A 486 47.59 13.01 11.90
C GLY A 486 49.05 12.93 11.49
N GLY A 487 49.51 11.71 11.24
CA GLY A 487 50.84 11.47 10.73
C GLY A 487 51.48 10.19 11.25
N SER A 488 52.59 9.81 10.61
CA SER A 488 53.42 8.68 11.07
C SER A 488 53.88 8.80 12.53
N ILE A 489 53.93 10.03 13.06
CA ILE A 489 54.10 10.36 14.47
C ILE A 489 53.21 11.58 14.77
N ILE A 490 52.15 11.36 15.56
CA ILE A 490 51.28 12.43 16.05
C ILE A 490 52.07 13.33 17.00
N GLN A 491 52.23 14.61 16.64
CA GLN A 491 53.05 15.59 17.39
C GLN A 491 52.32 16.21 18.59
N GLY A 492 51.04 15.90 18.77
CA GLY A 492 50.15 16.49 19.78
C GLY A 492 49.23 17.55 19.19
N ILE A 493 48.74 18.47 20.03
CA ILE A 493 47.81 19.54 19.63
C ILE A 493 48.52 20.50 18.66
N SER A 494 47.97 20.65 17.44
CA SER A 494 48.46 21.58 16.41
C SER A 494 47.87 22.98 16.60
N THR A 495 46.54 23.07 16.70
CA THR A 495 45.78 24.32 16.84
C THR A 495 44.84 24.26 18.04
N THR A 496 44.66 25.39 18.73
CA THR A 496 43.69 25.52 19.84
C THR A 496 42.79 26.72 19.60
N ILE A 497 41.51 26.46 19.38
CA ILE A 497 40.48 27.47 19.24
C ILE A 497 39.84 27.67 20.61
N THR A 498 39.82 28.91 21.09
CA THR A 498 39.33 29.25 22.43
C THR A 498 38.04 30.05 22.29
N GLY A 499 37.02 29.71 23.10
CA GLY A 499 35.78 30.46 23.12
C GLY A 499 36.02 31.95 23.43
N ASP A 500 35.22 32.81 22.82
CA ASP A 500 35.31 34.27 22.96
C ASP A 500 33.94 34.93 23.24
N THR A 501 32.90 34.10 23.36
CA THR A 501 31.51 34.54 23.54
C THR A 501 31.03 34.23 24.96
N PRO A 502 30.64 35.25 25.75
CA PRO A 502 30.20 35.04 27.12
C PRO A 502 28.92 34.20 27.22
N ASN A 503 28.90 33.30 28.20
CA ASN A 503 27.75 32.46 28.57
C ASN A 503 27.33 31.39 27.55
N VAL A 504 28.17 31.08 26.56
CA VAL A 504 28.07 29.84 25.78
C VAL A 504 29.39 29.09 25.90
N ILE A 505 29.39 27.81 25.57
CA ILE A 505 30.57 26.93 25.60
C ILE A 505 30.95 26.61 24.16
N LEU A 506 32.15 27.03 23.74
CA LEU A 506 32.70 26.65 22.43
C LEU A 506 32.97 25.14 22.39
N GLY A 507 32.61 24.51 21.27
CA GLY A 507 32.87 23.09 21.03
C GLY A 507 31.80 22.18 21.62
N TYR A 508 30.61 22.71 21.94
CA TYR A 508 29.49 21.89 22.37
C TYR A 508 29.07 20.90 21.27
N ALA A 509 29.11 21.36 20.02
CA ALA A 509 29.13 20.54 18.82
C ALA A 509 30.43 20.79 18.05
N ILE A 510 30.97 19.75 17.44
CA ILE A 510 32.08 19.79 16.48
C ILE A 510 31.70 18.84 15.33
N ALA A 511 32.08 19.20 14.11
CA ALA A 511 31.87 18.36 12.93
C ALA A 511 33.04 18.52 11.96
N GLY A 512 33.63 17.43 11.49
CA GLY A 512 34.38 17.42 10.23
C GLY A 512 33.40 17.49 9.06
N ILE A 513 33.50 18.50 8.19
CA ILE A 513 32.49 18.74 7.14
C ILE A 513 33.03 18.47 5.73
N GLY A 514 34.21 17.84 5.63
CA GLY A 514 34.90 17.59 4.38
C GLY A 514 35.29 18.89 3.66
N ASP A 515 35.72 18.77 2.41
CA ASP A 515 36.02 19.93 1.55
C ASP A 515 34.74 20.62 1.07
N SER A 516 34.20 21.51 1.89
CA SER A 516 32.94 22.23 1.62
C SER A 516 33.08 23.29 0.52
N ASN A 517 34.31 23.56 0.07
CA ASN A 517 34.62 24.64 -0.86
C ASN A 517 35.37 24.20 -2.14
N GLY A 518 35.72 22.92 -2.25
CA GLY A 518 36.38 22.33 -3.41
C GLY A 518 37.84 22.73 -3.59
N ASP A 519 38.55 23.13 -2.53
CA ASP A 519 39.98 23.53 -2.61
C ASP A 519 40.98 22.39 -2.34
N GLY A 520 40.47 21.21 -2.00
CA GLY A 520 41.22 19.98 -1.74
C GLY A 520 41.74 19.86 -0.32
N PHE A 521 41.25 20.68 0.62
CA PHE A 521 41.51 20.54 2.06
C PHE A 521 40.18 20.37 2.80
N ASP A 522 40.12 19.45 3.75
CA ASP A 522 38.90 19.29 4.53
C ASP A 522 38.69 20.46 5.51
N ASP A 523 37.42 20.79 5.76
CA ASP A 523 36.98 21.89 6.61
C ASP A 523 36.32 21.38 7.90
N ILE A 524 36.13 22.27 8.89
CA ILE A 524 35.42 21.93 10.14
C ILE A 524 34.36 22.96 10.51
N ALA A 525 33.36 22.49 11.27
CA ALA A 525 32.36 23.32 11.92
C ALA A 525 32.43 23.19 13.45
N ILE A 526 32.19 24.30 14.15
CA ILE A 526 32.18 24.37 15.61
C ILE A 526 30.94 25.10 16.10
N GLY A 527 30.18 24.44 16.97
CA GLY A 527 29.01 24.98 17.64
C GLY A 527 29.36 25.51 19.03
N SER A 528 28.87 26.71 19.33
CA SER A 528 28.93 27.36 20.64
C SER A 528 27.53 27.46 21.20
N SER A 529 27.21 26.60 22.16
CA SER A 529 25.90 26.54 22.81
C SER A 529 26.05 26.32 24.32
N ASP A 530 24.96 26.29 25.06
CA ASP A 530 24.94 25.98 26.51
C ASP A 530 24.24 24.64 26.75
N ASP A 531 24.38 24.10 27.96
CA ASP A 531 23.62 22.91 28.38
C ASP A 531 22.11 23.20 28.32
N VAL A 532 21.34 22.23 27.82
CA VAL A 532 19.87 22.28 27.69
C VAL A 532 19.17 22.59 29.02
N THR A 533 19.84 22.33 30.15
CA THR A 533 19.35 22.58 31.51
C THR A 533 19.71 23.97 32.07
N ALA A 534 20.55 24.74 31.38
CA ALA A 534 21.07 26.05 31.82
C ALA A 534 21.16 27.05 30.67
N VAL A 535 20.04 27.33 30.02
CA VAL A 535 19.93 28.02 28.70
C VAL A 535 20.36 29.51 28.64
N SER A 536 21.53 29.91 29.12
CA SER A 536 21.98 31.31 29.02
C SER A 536 22.74 31.58 27.71
N GLY A 537 22.79 32.84 27.23
CA GLY A 537 23.66 33.21 26.10
C GLY A 537 23.03 33.13 24.71
N ARG A 538 23.83 33.49 23.71
CA ARG A 538 23.46 33.57 22.28
C ARG A 538 24.22 32.48 21.54
N GLY A 539 23.49 31.48 21.04
CA GLY A 539 24.08 30.38 20.27
C GLY A 539 24.80 30.86 19.01
N GLN A 540 25.87 30.17 18.66
CA GLN A 540 26.73 30.50 17.53
C GLN A 540 27.23 29.22 16.85
N ALA A 541 27.48 29.30 15.54
CA ALA A 541 28.22 28.28 14.80
C ALA A 541 29.30 28.95 13.92
N GLN A 542 30.44 28.29 13.80
CA GLN A 542 31.65 28.77 13.12
C GLN A 542 32.12 27.74 12.10
N ILE A 543 32.55 28.22 10.93
CA ILE A 543 33.23 27.40 9.92
C ILE A 543 34.68 27.85 9.83
N HIS A 544 35.59 26.88 9.87
CA HIS A 544 37.01 27.08 9.69
C HIS A 544 37.47 26.27 8.48
N LEU A 545 38.02 26.98 7.49
CA LEU A 545 38.47 26.32 6.27
C LEU A 545 39.86 25.70 6.44
N GLY A 546 40.05 24.53 5.84
CA GLY A 546 41.32 23.84 5.71
C GLY A 546 42.31 24.62 4.85
N SER A 547 43.59 24.26 4.99
CA SER A 547 44.65 24.79 4.13
C SER A 547 45.92 23.97 4.28
N ALA A 548 46.89 24.13 3.39
CA ALA A 548 48.22 23.51 3.55
C ALA A 548 48.97 23.85 4.87
N ASN A 549 48.47 24.77 5.71
CA ASN A 549 49.00 25.03 7.05
C ASN A 549 48.04 24.56 8.17
N GLY A 550 47.09 23.70 7.85
CA GLY A 550 45.96 23.33 8.68
C GLY A 550 44.95 24.47 8.83
N ILE A 551 44.28 24.48 9.99
CA ILE A 551 43.16 25.37 10.31
C ILE A 551 43.60 26.63 11.06
N SER A 552 42.98 27.77 10.71
CA SER A 552 43.11 29.06 11.39
C SER A 552 42.27 29.14 12.68
N GLU A 553 42.81 29.79 13.72
CA GLU A 553 42.05 30.10 14.96
C GLU A 553 40.87 31.06 14.72
N ILE A 554 40.92 31.85 13.64
CA ILE A 554 39.85 32.78 13.24
C ILE A 554 38.96 32.07 12.22
N ALA A 555 37.66 31.99 12.53
CA ALA A 555 36.64 31.42 11.65
C ALA A 555 36.49 32.22 10.35
N ASN A 556 36.27 31.51 9.24
CA ASN A 556 35.97 32.08 7.93
C ASN A 556 34.52 32.58 7.87
N THR A 557 33.61 31.78 8.43
CA THR A 557 32.18 32.11 8.53
C THR A 557 31.72 31.98 9.97
N THR A 558 30.85 32.89 10.40
CA THR A 558 30.28 32.88 11.74
C THR A 558 28.82 33.28 11.70
N TRP A 559 27.95 32.42 12.24
CA TRP A 559 26.54 32.71 12.45
C TRP A 559 26.27 32.86 13.94
N ILE A 560 25.61 33.95 14.34
CA ILE A 560 25.25 34.24 15.74
C ILE A 560 23.77 34.57 15.80
N ARG A 561 23.03 33.97 16.72
CA ARG A 561 21.63 34.33 16.95
C ARG A 561 21.50 35.58 17.82
N ILE A 562 20.53 36.43 17.47
CA ILE A 562 20.26 37.65 18.24
C ILE A 562 19.41 37.36 19.48
N ASP A 563 18.67 36.27 19.46
CA ASP A 563 17.84 35.83 20.56
C ASP A 563 18.67 34.93 21.48
N GLN A 564 18.39 35.05 22.77
CA GLN A 564 18.94 34.14 23.78
C GLN A 564 18.00 32.95 23.91
N TRP A 565 18.46 31.88 24.58
CA TRP A 565 17.65 30.70 24.93
C TRP A 565 17.27 29.79 23.75
N THR A 566 17.78 30.05 22.55
CA THR A 566 17.40 29.26 21.35
C THR A 566 18.33 28.08 21.07
N LEU A 567 19.49 28.00 21.73
CA LEU A 567 20.45 26.90 21.60
C LEU A 567 20.91 26.63 20.15
N PHE A 568 21.11 27.68 19.36
CA PHE A 568 21.69 27.55 18.01
C PHE A 568 23.11 27.00 18.06
N GLY A 569 23.42 26.02 17.21
CA GLY A 569 24.72 25.35 17.18
C GLY A 569 24.88 24.31 18.30
N HIS A 570 23.78 23.78 18.82
CA HIS A 570 23.81 22.68 19.81
C HIS A 570 24.18 21.34 19.18
N SER A 571 23.74 21.11 17.94
CA SER A 571 24.18 20.01 17.07
C SER A 571 24.50 20.57 15.66
N ILE A 572 25.51 20.00 15.03
CA ILE A 572 25.93 20.30 13.65
C ILE A 572 26.20 18.96 12.97
N SER A 573 25.72 18.79 11.74
CA SER A 573 25.92 17.58 10.95
C SER A 573 26.33 17.93 9.52
N ALA A 574 27.31 17.19 8.99
CA ALA A 574 27.66 17.20 7.58
C ALA A 574 26.67 16.28 6.86
N LEU A 575 25.79 16.86 6.04
CA LEU A 575 24.73 16.09 5.37
C LEU A 575 25.22 15.40 4.09
N GLY A 576 26.44 15.69 3.64
CA GLY A 576 26.84 15.41 2.27
C GLY A 576 26.20 16.41 1.31
N ASP A 577 26.16 16.07 0.03
CA ASP A 577 25.58 16.89 -1.01
C ASP A 577 24.08 16.59 -1.16
N VAL A 578 23.23 17.30 -0.41
CA VAL A 578 21.77 17.05 -0.41
C VAL A 578 21.06 17.78 -1.53
N ASN A 579 21.81 18.47 -2.39
CA ASN A 579 21.28 19.20 -3.54
C ASN A 579 21.90 18.79 -4.90
N ASP A 580 22.80 17.80 -4.93
CA ASP A 580 23.58 17.37 -6.10
C ASP A 580 24.30 18.53 -6.82
N ASP A 581 24.90 19.46 -6.07
CA ASP A 581 25.70 20.57 -6.61
C ASP A 581 27.23 20.34 -6.58
N GLY A 582 27.64 19.21 -6.03
CA GLY A 582 29.01 18.73 -5.88
C GLY A 582 29.74 19.26 -4.66
N TYR A 583 29.06 19.94 -3.72
CA TYR A 583 29.65 20.46 -2.49
C TYR A 583 28.92 19.92 -1.25
N THR A 584 29.66 19.69 -0.16
CA THR A 584 29.06 19.25 1.09
C THR A 584 28.20 20.33 1.74
N ASP A 585 26.98 19.94 2.11
CA ASP A 585 26.00 20.73 2.83
C ASP A 585 26.01 20.40 4.32
N ILE A 586 25.48 21.33 5.13
CA ILE A 586 25.43 21.16 6.59
C ILE A 586 24.06 21.51 7.16
N ALA A 587 23.72 20.81 8.24
CA ALA A 587 22.60 21.13 9.11
C ALA A 587 23.07 21.67 10.46
N ILE A 588 22.38 22.68 10.98
CA ILE A 588 22.64 23.25 12.30
C ILE A 588 21.33 23.33 13.08
N SER A 589 21.31 22.75 14.29
CA SER A 589 20.12 22.80 15.15
C SER A 589 20.02 24.11 15.94
N GLU A 590 18.79 24.57 16.15
CA GLU A 590 18.37 25.63 17.07
C GLU A 590 17.29 25.04 17.99
N MET A 591 17.75 24.13 18.85
CA MET A 591 16.91 23.20 19.59
C MET A 591 15.91 23.90 20.54
N GLY A 592 16.25 25.09 21.06
CA GLY A 592 15.35 25.83 21.96
C GLY A 592 14.07 26.37 21.28
N VAL A 593 14.01 26.35 19.95
CA VAL A 593 12.82 26.70 19.16
C VAL A 593 12.47 25.62 18.13
N ASN A 594 12.95 24.38 18.34
CA ASN A 594 12.67 23.21 17.51
C ASN A 594 12.94 23.43 16.02
N LYS A 595 14.06 24.07 15.70
CA LYS A 595 14.36 24.54 14.34
C LYS A 595 15.68 23.97 13.84
N ILE A 596 15.73 23.58 12.57
CA ILE A 596 16.95 23.15 11.87
C ILE A 596 17.23 24.11 10.72
N TRP A 597 18.50 24.41 10.50
CA TRP A 597 18.97 25.33 9.46
C TRP A 597 19.89 24.58 8.51
N ILE A 598 19.60 24.65 7.21
CA ILE A 598 20.41 24.03 6.17
C ILE A 598 21.19 25.10 5.42
N TYR A 599 22.49 24.86 5.25
CA TYR A 599 23.40 25.71 4.49
C TYR A 599 24.05 24.87 3.42
N HIS A 600 23.95 25.34 2.17
CA HIS A 600 24.57 24.65 1.07
C HIS A 600 26.05 25.05 0.93
N GLY A 601 26.89 24.06 0.62
CA GLY A 601 28.28 24.24 0.22
C GLY A 601 28.38 25.04 -1.08
N SER A 602 29.58 25.54 -1.38
CA SER A 602 29.85 26.12 -2.70
C SER A 602 31.35 26.36 -2.88
N ALA A 603 31.79 26.62 -4.11
CA ALA A 603 33.16 27.07 -4.39
C ALA A 603 33.63 28.33 -3.62
N SER A 604 32.73 29.06 -2.96
CA SER A 604 33.06 30.21 -2.10
C SER A 604 32.87 29.91 -0.60
N GLY A 605 32.62 28.66 -0.23
CA GLY A 605 32.15 28.21 1.07
C GLY A 605 30.70 28.59 1.34
N PHE A 606 30.29 28.47 2.61
CA PHE A 606 28.92 28.76 3.04
C PHE A 606 28.59 30.26 3.07
N THR A 607 27.34 30.60 2.76
CA THR A 607 26.87 31.99 2.79
C THR A 607 26.44 32.45 4.18
N SER A 608 26.29 33.78 4.36
CA SER A 608 25.84 34.35 5.65
C SER A 608 24.37 34.09 5.99
N GLN A 609 23.58 33.59 5.03
CA GLN A 609 22.18 33.22 5.22
C GLN A 609 22.02 31.72 5.01
N SER A 610 21.11 31.10 5.75
CA SER A 610 20.70 29.73 5.48
C SER A 610 19.99 29.67 4.13
N ASN A 611 20.19 28.58 3.41
CA ASN A 611 19.43 28.30 2.19
C ASN A 611 17.99 27.95 2.53
N TYR A 612 17.78 27.13 3.57
CA TYR A 612 16.46 26.85 4.11
C TYR A 612 16.46 26.58 5.62
N SER A 613 15.27 26.53 6.23
CA SER A 613 15.11 26.17 7.62
C SER A 613 13.76 25.52 7.91
N MET A 614 13.75 24.53 8.80
CA MET A 614 12.58 23.69 9.09
C MET A 614 12.23 23.78 10.57
N THR A 615 10.94 23.70 10.91
CA THR A 615 10.45 23.73 12.30
C THR A 615 9.45 22.63 12.56
N SER A 616 9.49 22.01 13.74
CA SER A 616 8.51 21.00 14.14
C SER A 616 7.97 21.22 15.54
N ASN A 617 6.73 20.77 15.77
CA ASN A 617 6.13 20.72 17.10
C ASN A 617 6.67 19.54 17.93
N ASN A 618 7.34 18.58 17.28
CA ASN A 618 7.88 17.35 17.84
C ASN A 618 9.23 17.57 18.56
N GLY A 619 9.84 18.76 18.46
CA GLY A 619 11.08 19.03 19.19
C GLY A 619 12.34 18.57 18.48
N TRP A 620 12.45 18.79 17.18
CA TRP A 620 13.68 18.52 16.42
C TRP A 620 14.90 19.24 16.98
N GLY A 621 16.08 18.63 16.78
CA GLY A 621 17.37 19.29 16.98
C GLY A 621 18.31 18.63 17.99
N LEU A 622 18.03 17.40 18.41
CA LEU A 622 18.93 16.59 19.25
C LEU A 622 20.06 15.95 18.43
N ASN A 623 19.72 15.24 17.36
CA ASN A 623 20.66 14.55 16.48
C ASN A 623 20.22 14.68 15.03
N ILE A 624 21.18 14.83 14.13
CA ILE A 624 20.99 14.91 12.68
C ILE A 624 22.11 14.10 12.06
N GLN A 625 21.80 13.14 11.20
CA GLN A 625 22.81 12.30 10.53
C GLN A 625 22.48 12.14 9.05
N PRO A 626 23.48 12.13 8.15
CA PRO A 626 23.24 11.66 6.79
C PRO A 626 22.75 10.22 6.84
N ALA A 627 21.89 9.84 5.91
CA ALA A 627 21.28 8.51 5.83
C ALA A 627 21.65 7.78 4.54
N GLY A 628 22.45 8.42 3.67
CA GLY A 628 22.64 7.96 2.31
C GLY A 628 21.38 8.16 1.47
N ASP A 629 21.36 7.62 0.27
CA ASP A 629 20.21 7.69 -0.65
C ASP A 629 19.22 6.56 -0.29
N ILE A 630 18.22 6.86 0.54
CA ILE A 630 17.25 5.85 1.04
C ILE A 630 16.17 5.57 0.00
N ASN A 631 15.96 6.42 -1.01
CA ASN A 631 14.95 6.24 -2.08
C ASN A 631 15.54 5.95 -3.49
N ASP A 632 16.86 5.84 -3.61
CA ASP A 632 17.63 5.57 -4.85
C ASP A 632 17.35 6.63 -5.91
N ASP A 633 17.09 7.87 -5.49
CA ASP A 633 16.84 8.99 -6.40
C ASP A 633 18.13 9.68 -6.87
N GLY A 634 19.28 9.25 -6.34
CA GLY A 634 20.61 9.76 -6.62
C GLY A 634 21.02 10.91 -5.71
N VAL A 635 20.22 11.28 -4.70
CA VAL A 635 20.50 12.34 -3.74
C VAL A 635 20.56 11.77 -2.33
N ILE A 636 21.39 12.38 -1.47
CA ILE A 636 21.54 11.93 -0.08
C ILE A 636 20.36 12.41 0.77
N ASP A 637 19.79 11.48 1.54
CA ASP A 637 18.78 11.70 2.56
C ASP A 637 19.42 11.84 3.96
N PHE A 638 18.63 12.26 4.95
CA PHE A 638 19.11 12.43 6.31
C PHE A 638 18.06 12.15 7.39
N LEU A 639 18.53 11.67 8.54
CA LEU A 639 17.74 11.36 9.73
C LEU A 639 17.73 12.53 10.71
N ILE A 640 16.59 12.78 11.35
CA ILE A 640 16.42 13.78 12.42
C ILE A 640 15.80 13.14 13.65
N GLY A 641 16.49 13.24 14.78
CA GLY A 641 15.96 12.87 16.09
C GLY A 641 15.21 14.03 16.78
N ASP A 642 14.11 13.72 17.45
CA ASP A 642 13.30 14.65 18.22
C ASP A 642 13.48 14.49 19.76
N LEU A 643 13.03 15.50 20.52
CA LEU A 643 13.10 15.54 21.99
C LEU A 643 12.21 14.50 22.70
N GLN A 644 11.25 13.88 22.01
CA GLN A 644 10.39 12.81 22.53
C GLN A 644 10.94 11.41 22.26
N GLY A 645 12.03 11.30 21.49
CA GLY A 645 12.69 10.05 21.13
C GLY A 645 12.22 9.43 19.82
N ARG A 646 11.63 10.23 18.93
CA ARG A 646 11.25 9.83 17.58
C ARG A 646 12.36 10.15 16.59
N THR A 647 12.48 9.36 15.54
CA THR A 647 13.39 9.63 14.41
C THR A 647 12.59 9.77 13.12
N GLU A 648 12.86 10.81 12.35
CA GLU A 648 12.19 11.11 11.08
C GLU A 648 13.24 11.10 9.96
N ILE A 649 12.87 10.62 8.76
CA ILE A 649 13.71 10.62 7.55
C ILE A 649 13.30 11.80 6.68
N LEU A 650 14.26 12.54 6.14
CA LEU A 650 14.04 13.63 5.20
C LEU A 650 14.86 13.38 3.93
N GLN A 651 14.20 13.52 2.79
CA GLN A 651 14.82 13.27 1.50
C GLN A 651 15.64 14.47 0.98
N GLY A 652 16.73 14.16 0.29
CA GLY A 652 17.48 15.09 -0.55
C GLY A 652 16.68 15.54 -1.78
N GLN A 653 17.15 16.56 -2.51
CA GLN A 653 16.50 16.98 -3.77
C GLN A 653 17.51 17.35 -4.84
N HIS A 654 17.23 17.05 -6.10
CA HIS A 654 18.10 17.46 -7.19
C HIS A 654 18.12 18.99 -7.35
N SER A 655 19.29 19.59 -7.62
CA SER A 655 19.43 21.03 -7.89
C SER A 655 18.57 21.51 -9.07
N SER A 656 18.14 20.60 -9.95
CA SER A 656 17.23 20.87 -11.06
C SER A 656 15.76 20.99 -10.68
N ASP A 657 15.37 20.60 -9.46
CA ASP A 657 14.01 20.64 -8.93
C ASP A 657 13.65 22.08 -8.52
N VAL A 658 13.66 22.97 -9.50
CA VAL A 658 13.19 24.35 -9.34
C VAL A 658 11.67 24.32 -9.38
N ASN A 659 11.03 24.39 -8.21
CA ASN A 659 9.59 24.34 -8.07
C ASN A 659 8.79 25.28 -9.01
N ALA A 660 7.72 24.70 -9.58
CA ALA A 660 6.73 25.32 -10.45
C ALA A 660 5.86 26.41 -9.77
N ASP A 661 6.03 26.66 -8.47
CA ASP A 661 5.27 27.65 -7.70
C ASP A 661 5.98 29.02 -7.55
N GLY A 662 7.25 29.12 -7.97
CA GLY A 662 8.04 30.35 -7.89
C GLY A 662 8.42 30.79 -6.47
N SER A 663 8.30 29.93 -5.47
CA SER A 663 8.70 30.20 -4.08
C SER A 663 10.21 30.10 -3.84
N GLY A 664 10.94 29.42 -4.75
CA GLY A 664 12.37 29.14 -4.59
C GLY A 664 12.67 28.25 -3.38
N GLN A 665 11.68 27.49 -2.91
CA GLN A 665 11.82 26.48 -1.87
C GLN A 665 11.71 25.09 -2.53
N PRO A 666 12.43 24.06 -2.05
CA PRO A 666 12.27 22.65 -2.47
C PRO A 666 10.84 22.11 -2.29
N SER A 667 10.35 21.18 -3.12
CA SER A 667 8.99 20.60 -2.96
C SER A 667 9.02 19.46 -1.97
N PHE A 668 8.42 19.70 -0.81
CA PHE A 668 8.26 18.72 0.25
C PHE A 668 7.50 17.49 -0.23
N VAL A 669 8.09 16.31 -0.09
CA VAL A 669 7.33 15.06 0.02
C VAL A 669 6.94 14.92 1.49
N ASP A 670 5.63 14.97 1.77
CA ASP A 670 5.06 14.70 3.08
C ASP A 670 5.15 13.19 3.33
N LEU A 671 6.19 12.75 4.03
CA LEU A 671 6.43 11.35 4.38
C LEU A 671 5.63 10.91 5.62
N SER A 672 4.45 11.47 5.85
CA SER A 672 3.52 10.96 6.88
C SER A 672 3.14 9.49 6.69
N ALA A 673 3.44 8.90 5.51
CA ALA A 673 3.30 7.48 5.21
C ALA A 673 4.45 6.59 5.75
N ASP A 674 5.64 7.15 6.03
CA ASP A 674 6.86 6.42 6.41
C ASP A 674 7.30 6.66 7.84
N HIS A 675 6.35 7.00 8.69
CA HIS A 675 6.57 6.98 10.13
C HIS A 675 6.91 5.57 10.59
N LEU A 676 8.19 5.19 10.49
CA LEU A 676 8.80 4.13 11.28
C LEU A 676 8.90 4.63 12.72
N PHE A 677 7.75 4.85 13.35
CA PHE A 677 7.68 4.97 14.79
C PHE A 677 7.37 3.60 15.33
N LEU A 678 8.43 2.92 15.77
CA LEU A 678 8.34 2.16 17.00
C LEU A 678 7.80 3.13 18.07
N ASP A 679 6.49 3.20 18.23
CA ASP A 679 5.82 3.96 19.28
C ASP A 679 6.13 3.25 20.61
N VAL A 680 7.36 3.44 21.10
CA VAL A 680 7.70 3.05 22.45
C VAL A 680 6.96 4.04 23.34
N SER A 681 5.75 3.65 23.72
CA SER A 681 4.72 4.32 24.53
C SER A 681 5.13 5.08 25.80
N ASN A 682 6.43 5.23 26.07
CA ASN A 682 6.99 6.07 27.12
C ASN A 682 7.83 7.20 26.50
N ALA A 683 7.33 8.44 26.59
CA ALA A 683 7.99 9.69 26.16
C ALA A 683 9.34 10.02 26.85
N ASN A 684 9.99 9.05 27.50
CA ASN A 684 11.27 9.15 28.19
C ASN A 684 12.29 8.06 27.78
N SER A 685 11.97 7.18 26.82
CA SER A 685 12.82 6.04 26.42
C SER A 685 14.20 6.46 25.89
N GLY A 686 14.32 7.69 25.39
CA GLY A 686 15.58 8.21 24.82
C GLY A 686 15.97 7.53 23.52
N PHE A 687 15.01 6.93 22.82
CA PHE A 687 15.15 6.38 21.48
C PHE A 687 15.56 7.49 20.50
N GLY A 688 16.38 7.21 19.47
CA GLY A 688 16.86 8.24 18.54
C GLY A 688 17.88 9.25 19.10
N LYS A 689 18.42 9.03 20.32
CA LYS A 689 19.54 9.85 20.86
C LYS A 689 20.86 9.59 20.15
N ILE A 690 21.07 8.36 19.68
CA ILE A 690 22.17 8.01 18.78
C ILE A 690 21.57 7.55 17.48
N LEU A 691 22.18 8.03 16.40
CA LEU A 691 21.94 7.63 15.04
C LEU A 691 23.31 7.41 14.40
N SER A 692 23.46 6.32 13.66
CA SER A 692 24.55 6.12 12.71
C SER A 692 23.96 5.45 11.48
N ALA A 693 24.44 5.80 10.30
CA ALA A 693 23.93 5.28 9.03
C ALA A 693 25.06 5.18 8.01
N GLY A 694 24.77 4.60 6.83
CA GLY A 694 25.69 4.57 5.69
C GLY A 694 26.73 3.44 5.74
N GLY A 695 26.61 2.54 6.71
CA GLY A 695 27.32 1.26 6.70
C GLY A 695 26.61 0.26 5.79
N ASP A 696 27.39 -0.70 5.30
CA ASP A 696 26.93 -1.92 4.64
C ASP A 696 27.70 -3.09 5.29
N CYS A 697 27.07 -3.75 6.27
CA CYS A 697 27.70 -4.69 7.18
C CYS A 697 27.72 -6.11 6.63
N ASP A 698 26.92 -6.40 5.60
CA ASP A 698 26.83 -7.72 4.98
C ASP A 698 26.98 -7.76 3.45
N ARG A 699 27.13 -6.61 2.81
CA ARG A 699 27.38 -6.42 1.38
C ARG A 699 26.28 -6.91 0.47
N ASP A 700 25.05 -6.84 0.91
CA ASP A 700 23.91 -7.06 0.03
C ASP A 700 23.58 -5.82 -0.84
N GLY A 701 24.19 -4.67 -0.53
CA GLY A 701 24.05 -3.41 -1.26
C GLY A 701 22.97 -2.49 -0.72
N VAL A 702 22.34 -2.83 0.41
CA VAL A 702 21.48 -1.92 1.17
C VAL A 702 22.23 -1.31 2.35
N HIS A 703 21.82 -0.13 2.80
CA HIS A 703 22.46 0.54 3.93
C HIS A 703 21.85 0.09 5.25
N GLU A 704 22.68 -0.14 6.28
CA GLU A 704 22.19 -0.26 7.65
C GLU A 704 22.18 1.05 8.43
N PHE A 705 21.19 1.13 9.31
CA PHE A 705 20.95 2.22 10.23
C PHE A 705 20.95 1.70 11.65
N ILE A 706 21.59 2.45 12.53
CA ILE A 706 21.68 2.13 13.94
C ILE A 706 20.87 3.14 14.74
N PHE A 707 19.91 2.61 15.49
CA PHE A 707 19.15 3.34 16.48
C PHE A 707 19.50 2.78 17.85
N ALA A 708 19.98 3.62 18.76
CA ALA A 708 20.20 3.19 20.13
C ALA A 708 19.18 3.83 21.08
N SER A 709 18.78 3.03 22.07
CA SER A 709 17.88 3.40 23.15
C SER A 709 18.58 3.22 24.49
N THR A 710 18.29 4.12 25.43
CA THR A 710 18.72 4.00 26.82
C THR A 710 17.85 3.03 27.64
N GLU A 711 16.85 2.39 27.02
CA GLU A 711 15.96 1.38 27.60
C GLU A 711 16.01 0.03 26.83
N SER A 712 15.76 -1.09 27.52
CA SER A 712 15.73 -2.44 26.94
C SER A 712 14.42 -2.67 26.15
N GLY A 713 14.51 -3.04 24.86
CA GLY A 713 13.36 -3.25 23.97
C GLY A 713 12.39 -4.36 24.39
N THR A 714 12.84 -5.36 25.16
CA THR A 714 12.01 -6.51 25.56
C THR A 714 11.24 -6.35 26.87
N ASN A 715 11.47 -5.28 27.64
CA ASN A 715 10.81 -5.06 28.92
C ASN A 715 10.41 -3.59 29.09
N ALA A 716 9.12 -3.30 28.95
CA ALA A 716 8.53 -2.06 29.43
C ALA A 716 8.79 -1.93 30.95
N GLY A 717 9.87 -1.23 31.32
CA GLY A 717 10.34 -1.07 32.69
C GLY A 717 11.67 -1.76 33.07
N GLY A 718 12.41 -2.34 32.11
CA GLY A 718 13.74 -2.92 32.35
C GLY A 718 14.87 -1.89 32.47
N THR A 719 15.85 -2.12 33.34
CA THR A 719 17.12 -1.39 33.38
C THR A 719 18.08 -2.00 32.36
N GLY A 720 18.39 -1.28 31.28
CA GLY A 720 19.32 -1.71 30.24
C GLY A 720 19.22 -0.80 29.02
N GLY A 721 20.21 -0.81 28.11
CA GLY A 721 20.11 -0.10 26.83
C GLY A 721 20.12 -1.06 25.64
N THR A 722 19.61 -0.60 24.50
CA THR A 722 19.42 -1.39 23.27
C THR A 722 20.09 -0.72 22.08
N VAL A 723 20.80 -1.48 21.26
CA VAL A 723 21.19 -1.09 19.90
C VAL A 723 20.33 -1.87 18.92
N ILE A 724 19.67 -1.16 18.02
CA ILE A 724 18.81 -1.69 16.97
C ILE A 724 19.50 -1.41 15.65
N VAL A 725 19.75 -2.46 14.88
CA VAL A 725 20.23 -2.35 13.50
C VAL A 725 19.06 -2.63 12.58
N MET A 726 18.79 -1.66 11.72
CA MET A 726 17.79 -1.70 10.65
C MET A 726 18.51 -1.65 9.30
N GLU A 727 17.85 -2.03 8.22
CA GLU A 727 18.39 -1.96 6.86
C GLU A 727 17.39 -1.30 5.90
N THR A 728 17.85 -0.74 4.78
CA THR A 728 16.96 -0.48 3.65
C THR A 728 16.58 -1.79 2.95
N ARG A 729 15.51 -1.78 2.15
CA ARG A 729 15.09 -2.93 1.35
C ARG A 729 14.64 -2.48 -0.03
N ASP A 730 15.09 -3.21 -1.04
CA ASP A 730 14.64 -3.03 -2.42
C ASP A 730 13.38 -3.85 -2.74
N TRP A 731 13.08 -4.84 -1.90
CA TRP A 731 11.94 -5.72 -2.06
C TRP A 731 11.04 -5.68 -0.82
N GLU A 732 9.73 -5.54 -1.02
CA GLU A 732 8.74 -5.77 0.02
C GLU A 732 8.27 -7.22 -0.05
N LEU A 733 8.49 -7.99 1.02
CA LEU A 733 8.00 -9.36 1.14
C LEU A 733 6.73 -9.38 2.01
N SER A 734 5.68 -10.04 1.54
CA SER A 734 4.43 -10.20 2.27
C SER A 734 3.85 -11.59 2.06
N ASP A 735 3.52 -12.28 3.15
CA ASP A 735 2.90 -13.60 3.08
C ASP A 735 1.40 -13.49 2.82
N ILE A 736 0.89 -14.31 1.89
CA ILE A 736 -0.53 -14.44 1.60
C ILE A 736 -1.07 -15.57 2.48
N PRO A 737 -2.02 -15.30 3.40
CA PRO A 737 -2.53 -16.29 4.36
C PRO A 737 -3.51 -17.28 3.70
N ILE A 738 -3.06 -17.98 2.67
CA ILE A 738 -3.91 -18.75 1.75
C ILE A 738 -4.67 -19.88 2.45
N THR A 739 -4.07 -20.50 3.47
CA THR A 739 -4.70 -21.58 4.26
C THR A 739 -5.91 -21.10 5.04
N GLN A 740 -5.85 -19.87 5.56
CA GLN A 740 -6.96 -19.23 6.27
C GLN A 740 -8.02 -18.76 5.27
N MET A 741 -7.59 -18.18 4.15
CA MET A 741 -8.50 -17.66 3.12
C MET A 741 -9.31 -18.76 2.44
N LEU A 742 -8.72 -19.93 2.18
CA LEU A 742 -9.38 -21.08 1.54
C LEU A 742 -10.07 -22.04 2.54
N ASP A 743 -10.13 -21.69 3.84
CA ASP A 743 -10.69 -22.51 4.93
C ASP A 743 -10.15 -23.97 4.94
N ILE A 744 -8.85 -24.12 4.74
CA ILE A 744 -8.20 -25.43 4.60
C ILE A 744 -7.97 -26.03 5.98
N THR A 745 -8.73 -27.09 6.28
CA THR A 745 -8.59 -27.79 7.55
C THR A 745 -7.20 -28.44 7.72
N THR A 746 -6.75 -28.55 8.96
CA THR A 746 -5.50 -29.22 9.33
C THR A 746 -5.42 -30.69 8.88
N GLU A 747 -6.56 -31.36 8.70
CA GLU A 747 -6.63 -32.72 8.14
C GLU A 747 -6.30 -32.76 6.65
N ILE A 748 -6.67 -31.72 5.88
CA ILE A 748 -6.38 -31.59 4.45
C ILE A 748 -4.90 -31.23 4.24
N LEU A 749 -4.35 -30.33 5.06
CA LEU A 749 -2.91 -30.03 5.05
C LEU A 749 -2.08 -31.28 5.38
N ALA A 750 -2.51 -32.08 6.37
CA ALA A 750 -1.86 -33.35 6.69
C ALA A 750 -1.98 -34.41 5.57
N ALA A 751 -2.92 -34.25 4.64
CA ALA A 751 -3.07 -35.09 3.46
C ALA A 751 -2.14 -34.66 2.30
N GLY A 752 -1.36 -33.58 2.47
CA GLY A 752 -0.42 -33.08 1.48
C GLY A 752 -1.04 -32.14 0.45
N TRP A 753 -1.91 -31.22 0.88
CA TRP A 753 -2.42 -30.14 0.03
C TRP A 753 -1.34 -29.06 -0.20
N PHE A 754 -1.26 -28.54 -1.42
CA PHE A 754 -0.38 -27.44 -1.84
C PHE A 754 -0.93 -26.79 -3.11
N ILE A 755 -0.41 -25.61 -3.46
CA ILE A 755 -0.64 -24.96 -4.75
C ILE A 755 0.28 -25.58 -5.80
N GLU A 756 -0.28 -26.10 -6.90
CA GLU A 756 0.45 -26.77 -7.98
C GLU A 756 0.98 -25.81 -9.04
N GLY A 757 0.32 -24.66 -9.23
CA GLY A 757 0.64 -23.68 -10.26
C GLY A 757 0.06 -22.30 -9.94
N ILE A 758 0.66 -21.27 -10.52
CA ILE A 758 0.20 -19.90 -10.39
C ILE A 758 0.30 -19.18 -11.74
N ASP A 759 -0.72 -18.41 -12.06
CA ASP A 759 -0.67 -17.40 -13.11
C ASP A 759 -0.80 -16.02 -12.47
N LEU A 760 0.09 -15.09 -12.82
CA LEU A 760 0.16 -13.75 -12.23
C LEU A 760 0.05 -12.72 -13.35
N SER A 761 -0.86 -11.77 -13.18
CA SER A 761 -0.98 -10.61 -14.06
C SER A 761 -1.21 -9.35 -13.24
N VAL A 762 -0.63 -8.25 -13.68
CA VAL A 762 -0.77 -6.92 -13.08
C VAL A 762 -1.35 -6.00 -14.13
N ASP A 763 -2.41 -5.28 -13.78
CA ASP A 763 -3.05 -4.36 -14.70
C ASP A 763 -2.35 -2.99 -14.75
N ALA A 764 -2.84 -2.07 -15.60
CA ALA A 764 -2.22 -0.76 -15.75
C ALA A 764 -2.38 0.15 -14.51
N GLN A 765 -3.28 -0.20 -13.59
CA GLN A 765 -3.49 0.47 -12.32
C GLN A 765 -2.59 -0.12 -11.21
N GLY A 766 -1.82 -1.18 -11.48
CA GLY A 766 -0.98 -1.84 -10.49
C GLY A 766 -1.72 -2.85 -9.62
N ARG A 767 -2.94 -3.26 -9.99
CA ARG A 767 -3.69 -4.31 -9.27
C ARG A 767 -3.15 -5.69 -9.60
N THR A 768 -3.02 -6.50 -8.56
CA THR A 768 -2.46 -7.84 -8.64
C THR A 768 -3.57 -8.86 -8.81
N HIS A 769 -3.50 -9.66 -9.87
CA HIS A 769 -4.41 -10.78 -10.12
C HIS A 769 -3.63 -12.09 -10.11
N LEU A 770 -4.12 -13.08 -9.35
CA LEU A 770 -3.57 -14.42 -9.26
C LEU A 770 -4.62 -15.44 -9.67
N LEU A 771 -4.26 -16.38 -10.54
CA LEU A 771 -5.03 -17.61 -10.73
C LEU A 771 -4.25 -18.75 -10.07
N LEU A 772 -4.79 -19.29 -8.99
CA LEU A 772 -4.19 -20.38 -8.24
C LEU A 772 -4.70 -21.72 -8.77
N HIS A 773 -3.79 -22.62 -9.11
CA HIS A 773 -4.10 -24.03 -9.36
C HIS A 773 -3.88 -24.83 -8.07
N GLU A 774 -4.96 -25.26 -7.45
CA GLU A 774 -4.93 -25.98 -6.18
C GLU A 774 -4.90 -27.50 -6.41
N TYR A 775 -4.29 -28.22 -5.45
CA TYR A 775 -4.30 -29.68 -5.44
C TYR A 775 -5.71 -30.25 -5.65
N GLY A 776 -5.84 -31.14 -6.64
CA GLY A 776 -7.10 -31.78 -6.97
C GLY A 776 -7.96 -31.01 -7.99
N ASN A 777 -7.34 -30.20 -8.86
CA ASN A 777 -7.95 -29.62 -10.06
C ASN A 777 -9.01 -28.54 -9.77
N HIS A 778 -8.79 -27.76 -8.71
CA HIS A 778 -9.60 -26.58 -8.37
C HIS A 778 -8.81 -25.31 -8.70
N PHE A 779 -9.53 -24.28 -9.13
CA PHE A 779 -8.94 -23.00 -9.51
C PHE A 779 -9.62 -21.86 -8.76
N THR A 780 -8.80 -20.99 -8.18
CA THR A 780 -9.25 -19.82 -7.44
C THR A 780 -8.55 -18.60 -7.98
N HIS A 781 -9.33 -17.61 -8.40
CA HIS A 781 -8.85 -16.29 -8.76
C HIS A 781 -8.80 -15.41 -7.51
N LEU A 782 -7.64 -14.80 -7.25
CA LEU A 782 -7.47 -13.75 -6.26
C LEU A 782 -7.19 -12.43 -6.96
N GLU A 783 -7.74 -11.36 -6.41
CA GLU A 783 -7.49 -10.01 -6.87
C GLU A 783 -7.32 -9.08 -5.69
N ARG A 784 -6.40 -8.14 -5.81
CA ARG A 784 -6.18 -7.13 -4.78
C ARG A 784 -6.42 -5.72 -5.34
N PRO A 785 -7.26 -4.89 -4.70
CA PRO A 785 -7.43 -3.49 -5.08
C PRO A 785 -6.09 -2.73 -5.03
N ASN A 786 -6.06 -1.61 -5.76
CA ASN A 786 -4.88 -0.82 -6.10
C ASN A 786 -3.80 -0.72 -5.00
N GLU A 787 -2.77 -1.57 -5.10
CA GLU A 787 -1.67 -1.67 -4.14
C GLU A 787 -0.69 -0.48 -4.19
N LEU A 788 -0.91 0.47 -5.11
CA LEU A 788 -0.10 1.70 -5.20
C LEU A 788 -0.39 2.70 -4.07
N GLN A 789 -1.52 2.56 -3.36
CA GLN A 789 -1.90 3.48 -2.28
C GLN A 789 -1.81 2.86 -0.89
N THR A 790 -2.19 1.59 -0.69
CA THR A 790 -2.09 0.93 0.63
C THR A 790 -1.85 -0.58 0.52
N SER A 791 -1.11 -1.15 1.47
CA SER A 791 -0.95 -2.60 1.66
C SER A 791 -1.97 -3.20 2.64
N ALA A 792 -3.02 -2.45 3.00
CA ALA A 792 -4.03 -2.87 3.97
C ALA A 792 -5.28 -3.49 3.35
N ASP A 793 -5.52 -3.27 2.06
CA ASP A 793 -6.74 -3.74 1.40
C ASP A 793 -6.79 -5.28 1.29
N PRO A 794 -7.95 -5.92 1.55
CA PRO A 794 -8.08 -7.36 1.52
C PRO A 794 -8.09 -7.93 0.09
N TRP A 795 -7.68 -9.18 -0.05
CA TRP A 795 -7.83 -9.94 -1.29
C TRP A 795 -9.30 -10.30 -1.55
N SER A 796 -9.79 -9.95 -2.74
CA SER A 796 -11.03 -10.48 -3.30
C SER A 796 -10.78 -11.88 -3.86
N MET A 797 -11.72 -12.80 -3.64
CA MET A 797 -11.59 -14.20 -4.03
C MET A 797 -12.78 -14.66 -4.88
N THR A 798 -12.46 -15.31 -6.00
CA THR A 798 -13.44 -15.96 -6.88
C THR A 798 -13.04 -17.41 -7.15
N HIS A 799 -13.77 -18.36 -6.55
CA HIS A 799 -13.67 -19.77 -6.94
C HIS A 799 -14.35 -20.03 -8.28
N LEU A 800 -13.65 -20.70 -9.20
CA LEU A 800 -14.23 -21.17 -10.47
C LEU A 800 -15.06 -22.44 -10.21
N ALA A 801 -16.32 -22.42 -10.63
CA ALA A 801 -17.26 -23.51 -10.36
C ALA A 801 -17.01 -24.73 -11.28
N GLY A 802 -16.31 -25.75 -10.78
CA GLY A 802 -16.11 -27.00 -11.52
C GLY A 802 -14.84 -27.75 -11.10
N THR A 803 -14.49 -28.77 -11.89
CA THR A 803 -13.16 -29.39 -11.87
C THR A 803 -12.55 -29.19 -13.25
N TYR A 804 -11.34 -28.67 -13.30
CA TYR A 804 -10.64 -28.26 -14.52
C TYR A 804 -9.31 -29.00 -14.57
N LEU A 805 -8.94 -29.62 -15.70
CA LEU A 805 -7.57 -30.13 -15.83
C LEU A 805 -6.58 -29.01 -16.00
N ASP A 806 -7.02 -27.92 -16.62
CA ASP A 806 -6.17 -26.77 -16.83
C ASP A 806 -6.95 -25.46 -17.02
N ALA A 807 -6.30 -24.36 -16.67
CA ALA A 807 -6.78 -23.02 -16.90
C ALA A 807 -5.61 -22.03 -17.00
N ALA A 808 -5.81 -20.98 -17.79
CA ALA A 808 -4.89 -19.85 -17.89
C ALA A 808 -5.65 -18.53 -17.81
N MET A 809 -4.98 -17.47 -17.37
CA MET A 809 -5.53 -16.14 -17.16
C MET A 809 -4.78 -15.09 -17.99
N ALA A 810 -5.51 -14.14 -18.54
CA ALA A 810 -4.94 -12.88 -18.98
C ALA A 810 -5.82 -11.73 -18.48
N VAL A 811 -5.22 -10.59 -18.18
CA VAL A 811 -5.92 -9.42 -17.66
C VAL A 811 -5.79 -8.27 -18.64
N THR A 812 -6.90 -7.58 -18.91
CA THR A 812 -6.86 -6.37 -19.74
C THR A 812 -6.14 -5.23 -19.01
N PRO A 813 -5.64 -4.20 -19.71
CA PRO A 813 -5.08 -3.02 -19.05
C PRO A 813 -6.05 -2.30 -18.08
N ALA A 814 -7.36 -2.54 -18.20
CA ALA A 814 -8.39 -2.02 -17.30
C ALA A 814 -8.71 -2.95 -16.11
N GLY A 815 -7.96 -4.04 -15.94
CA GLY A 815 -8.09 -5.01 -14.86
C GLY A 815 -9.10 -6.13 -15.07
N GLN A 816 -9.84 -6.16 -16.19
CA GLN A 816 -10.79 -7.25 -16.47
C GLN A 816 -10.04 -8.58 -16.74
N PRO A 817 -10.21 -9.63 -15.91
CA PRO A 817 -9.62 -10.94 -16.17
C PRO A 817 -10.42 -11.72 -17.22
N VAL A 818 -9.72 -12.52 -18.01
CA VAL A 818 -10.27 -13.51 -18.93
C VAL A 818 -9.61 -14.84 -18.64
N PHE A 819 -10.42 -15.85 -18.30
CA PHE A 819 -9.94 -17.22 -18.13
C PHE A 819 -10.28 -18.07 -19.34
N VAL A 820 -9.38 -18.97 -19.71
CA VAL A 820 -9.67 -20.10 -20.60
C VAL A 820 -9.58 -21.38 -19.78
N THR A 821 -10.55 -22.29 -19.92
CA THR A 821 -10.65 -23.49 -19.07
C THR A 821 -11.17 -24.71 -19.85
N ASP A 822 -10.89 -25.93 -19.36
CA ASP A 822 -11.48 -27.20 -19.85
C ASP A 822 -12.52 -27.82 -18.87
N GLY A 823 -13.52 -27.05 -18.48
CA GLY A 823 -14.43 -27.43 -17.38
C GLY A 823 -15.34 -28.64 -17.60
N LEU A 824 -15.55 -29.41 -16.53
CA LEU A 824 -16.71 -30.28 -16.33
C LEU A 824 -17.81 -29.50 -15.59
N HIS A 825 -18.79 -28.95 -16.32
CA HIS A 825 -19.91 -28.22 -15.70
C HIS A 825 -20.80 -29.12 -14.80
N GLN A 826 -20.78 -30.45 -14.99
CA GLN A 826 -21.41 -31.45 -14.10
C GLN A 826 -20.65 -32.79 -14.16
N PRO A 827 -20.65 -33.62 -13.10
CA PRO A 827 -19.89 -34.88 -13.01
C PRO A 827 -20.23 -35.97 -14.05
N GLN A 828 -21.21 -35.73 -14.95
CA GLN A 828 -21.54 -36.62 -16.08
C GLN A 828 -21.58 -35.92 -17.44
N SER A 829 -21.06 -34.70 -17.55
CA SER A 829 -21.01 -33.95 -18.82
C SER A 829 -19.71 -34.25 -19.58
N ALA A 830 -19.69 -34.02 -20.90
CA ALA A 830 -18.44 -33.91 -21.64
C ALA A 830 -17.67 -32.66 -21.19
N ARG A 831 -16.33 -32.74 -21.16
CA ARG A 831 -15.46 -31.57 -20.95
C ARG A 831 -15.70 -30.53 -22.04
N LYS A 832 -15.65 -29.27 -21.66
CA LYS A 832 -15.91 -28.13 -22.55
C LYS A 832 -14.77 -27.14 -22.47
N VAL A 833 -14.35 -26.63 -23.62
CA VAL A 833 -13.45 -25.47 -23.70
C VAL A 833 -14.31 -24.22 -23.65
N ASN A 834 -14.11 -23.40 -22.62
CA ASN A 834 -14.88 -22.17 -22.41
C ASN A 834 -13.96 -21.01 -22.02
N PHE A 835 -14.33 -19.81 -22.46
CA PHE A 835 -13.83 -18.59 -21.87
C PHE A 835 -14.77 -18.11 -20.75
N LEU A 836 -14.20 -17.63 -19.65
CA LEU A 836 -14.92 -16.99 -18.56
C LEU A 836 -14.45 -15.53 -18.47
N ARG A 837 -15.40 -14.60 -18.45
CA ARG A 837 -15.13 -13.16 -18.33
C ARG A 837 -16.22 -12.51 -17.47
N PRO A 838 -15.90 -11.61 -16.53
CA PRO A 838 -16.93 -10.89 -15.80
C PRO A 838 -17.63 -9.87 -16.73
N GLU A 839 -18.95 -9.92 -16.83
CA GLU A 839 -19.78 -8.92 -17.50
C GLU A 839 -20.67 -8.16 -16.48
N GLY A 840 -20.34 -6.90 -16.22
CA GLY A 840 -21.19 -5.96 -15.49
C GLY A 840 -20.90 -5.80 -13.99
N GLY A 841 -21.09 -4.57 -13.51
CA GLY A 841 -20.89 -4.14 -12.12
C GLY A 841 -20.27 -2.74 -11.96
N THR A 842 -20.77 -1.68 -12.63
CA THR A 842 -20.26 -0.31 -12.39
C THR A 842 -20.96 0.33 -11.19
N PHE A 843 -20.25 0.51 -10.08
CA PHE A 843 -20.72 1.35 -8.98
C PHE A 843 -20.43 2.83 -9.29
N VAL A 844 -21.42 3.69 -9.03
CA VAL A 844 -21.23 5.14 -8.99
C VAL A 844 -21.21 5.52 -7.52
N HIS A 845 -20.12 6.12 -7.05
CA HIS A 845 -19.92 6.43 -5.63
C HIS A 845 -20.98 7.41 -5.12
N SER A 846 -21.47 7.23 -3.89
CA SER A 846 -22.46 8.13 -3.30
C SER A 846 -21.90 9.52 -3.00
N GLU A 847 -20.58 9.70 -2.85
CA GLU A 847 -20.00 11.06 -2.72
C GLU A 847 -20.15 11.88 -4.00
N ALA A 848 -20.42 11.27 -5.16
CA ALA A 848 -20.79 12.03 -6.36
C ALA A 848 -22.15 12.73 -6.21
N LEU A 849 -23.05 12.24 -5.33
CA LEU A 849 -24.30 12.90 -4.98
C LEU A 849 -24.10 14.07 -3.99
N PHE A 850 -23.03 14.04 -3.17
CA PHE A 850 -22.79 15.02 -2.11
C PHE A 850 -21.69 16.05 -2.43
N SER A 851 -20.81 15.77 -3.38
CA SER A 851 -19.64 16.60 -3.71
C SER A 851 -19.95 17.87 -4.51
N VAL A 852 -21.20 18.05 -4.95
CA VAL A 852 -21.60 19.18 -5.81
C VAL A 852 -22.84 19.91 -5.25
N GLY A 853 -22.91 20.24 -3.96
CA GLY A 853 -24.04 21.02 -3.40
C GLY A 853 -25.33 20.21 -3.17
N ASP A 854 -26.43 20.88 -2.82
CA ASP A 854 -27.73 20.33 -2.33
C ASP A 854 -28.48 19.41 -3.33
N HIS A 855 -27.82 18.45 -3.97
CA HIS A 855 -28.42 17.52 -4.93
C HIS A 855 -29.03 16.30 -4.21
N TYR A 856 -30.33 16.11 -4.40
CA TYR A 856 -31.14 15.08 -3.77
C TYR A 856 -31.36 13.92 -4.75
N GLY A 857 -31.11 12.67 -4.37
CA GLY A 857 -31.18 11.54 -5.31
C GLY A 857 -31.21 10.14 -4.70
N SER A 858 -31.43 9.14 -5.56
CA SER A 858 -31.50 7.71 -5.23
C SER A 858 -30.89 6.88 -6.36
N ILE A 859 -30.24 5.77 -6.00
CA ILE A 859 -29.63 4.79 -6.91
C ILE A 859 -30.28 3.43 -6.71
N ALA A 860 -30.38 2.64 -7.78
CA ALA A 860 -30.82 1.25 -7.73
C ALA A 860 -30.06 0.39 -8.75
N ILE A 861 -30.02 -0.91 -8.48
CA ILE A 861 -29.48 -1.91 -9.39
C ILE A 861 -30.64 -2.69 -10.02
N LEU A 862 -30.63 -2.78 -11.35
CA LEU A 862 -31.61 -3.54 -12.12
C LEU A 862 -31.38 -5.05 -11.95
N SER A 863 -32.41 -5.86 -12.18
CA SER A 863 -32.32 -7.34 -12.22
C SER A 863 -31.24 -7.91 -13.16
N SER A 864 -30.77 -7.08 -14.10
CA SER A 864 -29.69 -7.32 -15.04
C SER A 864 -28.29 -6.86 -14.58
N GLY A 865 -28.09 -6.50 -13.31
CA GLY A 865 -26.78 -6.08 -12.76
C GLY A 865 -26.33 -4.67 -13.15
N ARG A 866 -27.22 -3.86 -13.73
CA ARG A 866 -26.92 -2.52 -14.27
C ARG A 866 -27.43 -1.42 -13.35
N SER A 867 -26.72 -0.30 -13.30
CA SER A 867 -27.04 0.83 -12.43
C SER A 867 -28.07 1.79 -13.06
N ALA A 868 -28.99 2.28 -12.23
CA ALA A 868 -29.95 3.32 -12.55
C ALA A 868 -30.02 4.34 -11.40
N ILE A 869 -30.15 5.62 -11.73
CA ILE A 869 -30.07 6.76 -10.81
C ILE A 869 -31.25 7.69 -11.09
N ALA A 870 -31.89 8.19 -10.04
CA ALA A 870 -32.78 9.34 -10.11
C ALA A 870 -32.20 10.47 -9.26
N HIS A 871 -31.98 11.65 -9.82
CA HIS A 871 -31.35 12.76 -9.10
C HIS A 871 -31.96 14.10 -9.48
N SER A 872 -31.78 15.10 -8.62
CA SER A 872 -32.04 16.48 -8.98
C SER A 872 -30.90 17.02 -9.85
N SER A 873 -31.20 17.99 -10.71
CA SER A 873 -30.20 18.76 -11.44
C SER A 873 -30.64 20.22 -11.45
N GLU A 874 -29.75 21.14 -11.04
CA GLU A 874 -30.02 22.57 -11.01
C GLU A 874 -29.46 23.27 -12.26
N VAL A 875 -30.32 23.99 -12.98
CA VAL A 875 -29.85 24.94 -14.00
C VAL A 875 -29.50 26.28 -13.35
N SER A 876 -28.53 26.99 -13.92
CA SER A 876 -28.01 28.31 -13.48
C SER A 876 -29.05 29.41 -13.14
N SER A 877 -30.34 29.19 -13.45
CA SER A 877 -31.47 30.02 -13.05
C SER A 877 -32.06 29.72 -11.67
N GLY A 878 -31.53 28.75 -10.91
CA GLY A 878 -32.08 28.31 -9.61
C GLY A 878 -33.28 27.37 -9.74
N THR A 879 -33.48 26.76 -10.92
CA THR A 879 -34.60 25.87 -11.21
C THR A 879 -34.12 24.44 -11.23
N GLN A 880 -34.76 23.55 -10.48
CA GLN A 880 -34.36 22.14 -10.43
C GLN A 880 -35.22 21.27 -11.37
N HIS A 881 -34.59 20.20 -11.86
CA HIS A 881 -35.14 19.16 -12.70
C HIS A 881 -35.01 17.80 -11.99
N VAL A 882 -35.95 16.89 -12.23
CA VAL A 882 -35.81 15.47 -11.88
C VAL A 882 -35.24 14.75 -13.10
N VAL A 883 -34.10 14.07 -12.94
CA VAL A 883 -33.38 13.38 -14.02
C VAL A 883 -33.28 11.90 -13.69
N TYR A 884 -33.47 11.05 -14.70
CA TYR A 884 -33.27 9.60 -14.61
C TYR A 884 -32.13 9.16 -15.52
N THR A 885 -31.07 8.61 -14.93
CA THR A 885 -29.84 8.20 -15.63
C THR A 885 -29.68 6.69 -15.49
N TYR A 886 -29.47 5.98 -16.59
CA TYR A 886 -29.40 4.51 -16.60
C TYR A 886 -28.31 3.99 -17.53
N GLN A 887 -27.75 2.84 -17.17
CA GLN A 887 -26.80 2.11 -18.00
C GLN A 887 -27.53 1.28 -19.06
N GLY A 888 -27.20 1.49 -20.35
CA GLY A 888 -27.79 0.80 -21.50
C GLY A 888 -27.57 -0.72 -21.52
N GLY A 889 -28.08 -1.45 -22.53
CA GLY A 889 -27.85 -2.89 -22.66
C GLY A 889 -27.61 -3.32 -24.11
N LEU A 890 -26.83 -4.38 -24.29
CA LEU A 890 -26.62 -5.03 -25.59
C LEU A 890 -27.94 -5.65 -26.07
N GLY A 891 -28.55 -5.05 -27.09
CA GLY A 891 -29.77 -5.58 -27.74
C GLY A 891 -30.85 -4.56 -28.09
N SER A 892 -30.75 -3.31 -27.65
CA SER A 892 -31.58 -2.25 -28.25
C SER A 892 -31.02 -1.88 -29.61
N ILE A 893 -31.81 -2.15 -30.65
CA ILE A 893 -31.51 -1.85 -32.06
C ILE A 893 -31.22 -0.36 -32.34
N ASN A 894 -31.28 0.54 -31.33
CA ASN A 894 -30.99 1.97 -31.44
C ASN A 894 -30.45 2.64 -30.14
N GLY A 895 -29.66 1.98 -29.28
CA GLY A 895 -29.10 2.61 -28.06
C GLY A 895 -27.59 2.43 -27.89
N PRO A 896 -26.82 3.45 -27.45
CA PRO A 896 -25.38 3.32 -27.20
C PRO A 896 -25.07 2.44 -25.99
N ALA A 897 -23.88 1.84 -26.01
CA ALA A 897 -23.33 0.92 -25.02
C ALA A 897 -22.78 1.64 -23.76
N GLY A 898 -23.47 2.68 -23.27
CA GLY A 898 -23.02 3.56 -22.18
C GLY A 898 -24.19 4.07 -21.30
N PHE A 899 -23.96 5.13 -20.52
CA PHE A 899 -25.01 5.79 -19.74
C PHE A 899 -25.91 6.69 -20.61
N SER A 900 -27.18 6.78 -20.27
CA SER A 900 -28.17 7.65 -20.91
C SER A 900 -29.06 8.30 -19.85
N SER A 901 -29.43 9.57 -20.07
CA SER A 901 -30.27 10.34 -19.15
C SER A 901 -31.58 10.79 -19.80
N ASP A 902 -32.66 10.79 -19.03
CA ASP A 902 -33.98 11.33 -19.39
C ASP A 902 -34.37 12.42 -18.38
N ILE A 903 -34.82 13.59 -18.86
CA ILE A 903 -35.48 14.58 -17.98
C ILE A 903 -36.89 14.08 -17.69
N VAL A 904 -37.15 13.79 -16.42
CA VAL A 904 -38.41 13.25 -15.91
C VAL A 904 -39.41 14.37 -15.65
N ALA A 905 -38.97 15.44 -14.98
CA ALA A 905 -39.75 16.63 -14.66
C ALA A 905 -38.89 17.89 -14.67
N SER A 906 -39.50 19.05 -14.97
CA SER A 906 -38.81 20.34 -15.05
C SER A 906 -39.54 21.42 -14.28
N GLY A 907 -38.81 22.32 -13.63
CA GLY A 907 -39.43 23.46 -12.95
C GLY A 907 -40.02 23.09 -11.59
N THR A 908 -39.29 22.27 -10.83
CA THR A 908 -39.68 21.81 -9.49
C THR A 908 -38.66 22.31 -8.47
N HIS A 909 -39.03 22.33 -7.19
CA HIS A 909 -38.11 22.61 -6.10
C HIS A 909 -38.05 21.39 -5.16
N ILE A 910 -36.85 20.83 -5.02
CA ILE A 910 -36.56 19.58 -4.34
C ILE A 910 -35.70 19.93 -3.12
N GLU A 911 -36.23 19.63 -1.94
CA GLU A 911 -35.57 19.85 -0.64
C GLU A 911 -35.29 18.52 0.10
N GLN A 912 -35.56 17.38 -0.56
CA GLN A 912 -35.51 16.02 0.00
C GLN A 912 -35.18 14.98 -1.07
N ASP A 913 -34.63 13.83 -0.63
CA ASP A 913 -34.24 12.71 -1.49
C ASP A 913 -35.40 12.18 -2.36
N ILE A 914 -35.13 12.12 -3.66
CA ILE A 914 -35.99 11.49 -4.67
C ILE A 914 -35.98 9.97 -4.43
N GLN A 915 -37.13 9.31 -4.52
CA GLN A 915 -37.24 7.86 -4.36
C GLN A 915 -37.35 7.18 -5.73
N LEU A 916 -36.38 6.32 -6.06
CA LEU A 916 -36.40 5.48 -7.26
C LEU A 916 -36.85 4.06 -6.90
N LEU A 917 -37.96 3.63 -7.49
CA LEU A 917 -38.59 2.32 -7.25
C LEU A 917 -38.75 1.57 -8.57
N PHE A 918 -38.76 0.24 -8.54
CA PHE A 918 -38.97 -0.60 -9.72
C PHE A 918 -40.14 -1.56 -9.50
N ASP A 919 -40.98 -1.72 -10.51
CA ASP A 919 -42.00 -2.76 -10.50
C ASP A 919 -41.39 -4.13 -10.88
N THR A 920 -42.20 -5.18 -10.79
CA THR A 920 -41.81 -6.56 -11.15
C THR A 920 -41.39 -6.75 -12.61
N ASN A 921 -41.63 -5.76 -13.49
CA ASN A 921 -41.18 -5.74 -14.87
C ASN A 921 -39.94 -4.85 -15.08
N SER A 922 -39.30 -4.38 -14.00
CA SER A 922 -38.18 -3.44 -14.02
C SER A 922 -38.52 -2.08 -14.67
N ILE A 923 -39.77 -1.61 -14.56
CA ILE A 923 -40.17 -0.27 -14.99
C ILE A 923 -39.90 0.73 -13.86
N PRO A 924 -39.11 1.80 -14.08
CA PRO A 924 -38.80 2.78 -13.05
C PRO A 924 -40.03 3.64 -12.72
N HIS A 925 -40.24 3.82 -11.42
CA HIS A 925 -41.21 4.68 -10.77
C HIS A 925 -40.45 5.67 -9.87
N ILE A 926 -40.53 6.96 -10.18
CA ILE A 926 -39.77 8.01 -9.49
C ILE A 926 -40.74 8.86 -8.69
N VAL A 927 -40.54 8.94 -7.37
CA VAL A 927 -41.38 9.71 -6.46
C VAL A 927 -40.58 10.84 -5.84
N TRP A 928 -41.07 12.07 -5.92
CA TRP A 928 -40.41 13.23 -5.32
C TRP A 928 -41.44 14.19 -4.72
N ARG A 929 -40.96 15.04 -3.80
CA ARG A 929 -41.76 16.13 -3.22
C ARG A 929 -41.35 17.45 -3.86
N ASP A 930 -42.34 18.18 -4.35
CA ASP A 930 -42.19 19.57 -4.78
C ASP A 930 -42.51 20.50 -3.60
N SER A 931 -41.50 21.21 -3.10
CA SER A 931 -41.63 22.10 -1.95
C SER A 931 -42.34 23.42 -2.27
N ASP A 932 -42.33 23.89 -3.52
CA ASP A 932 -42.98 25.15 -3.92
C ASP A 932 -44.50 25.05 -3.88
N ILE A 933 -45.03 23.88 -4.25
CA ILE A 933 -46.48 23.62 -4.31
C ILE A 933 -46.99 22.66 -3.22
N GLU A 934 -46.09 22.15 -2.36
CA GLU A 934 -46.40 21.19 -1.28
C GLU A 934 -47.12 19.92 -1.79
N GLU A 935 -46.67 19.38 -2.92
CA GLU A 935 -47.21 18.16 -3.55
C GLU A 935 -46.17 17.04 -3.62
N ILE A 936 -46.62 15.79 -3.62
CA ILE A 936 -45.79 14.61 -3.91
C ILE A 936 -46.20 14.06 -5.26
N HIS A 937 -45.25 13.93 -6.16
CA HIS A 937 -45.45 13.46 -7.53
C HIS A 937 -44.85 12.07 -7.73
N LEU A 938 -45.42 11.34 -8.68
CA LEU A 938 -44.93 10.07 -9.21
C LEU A 938 -44.78 10.20 -10.72
N ALA A 939 -43.66 9.74 -11.25
CA ALA A 939 -43.44 9.55 -12.68
C ALA A 939 -43.16 8.09 -12.99
N ILE A 940 -43.80 7.55 -14.02
CA ILE A 940 -43.65 6.17 -14.48
C ILE A 940 -43.17 6.17 -15.92
N LYS A 941 -42.14 5.38 -16.22
CA LYS A 941 -41.62 5.29 -17.59
C LYS A 941 -42.54 4.46 -18.48
N ASN A 942 -43.06 5.09 -19.54
CA ASN A 942 -43.92 4.47 -20.54
C ASN A 942 -43.27 4.59 -21.92
N GLY A 943 -42.47 3.60 -22.30
CA GLY A 943 -41.67 3.65 -23.52
C GLY A 943 -40.61 4.75 -23.47
N SER A 944 -40.71 5.75 -24.35
CA SER A 944 -39.79 6.90 -24.42
C SER A 944 -40.33 8.16 -23.74
N THR A 945 -41.42 8.06 -22.98
CA THR A 945 -42.07 9.19 -22.28
C THR A 945 -42.33 8.84 -20.82
N TRP A 946 -42.57 9.86 -19.98
CA TRP A 946 -42.90 9.71 -18.58
C TRP A 946 -44.37 10.11 -18.33
N ASP A 947 -45.15 9.20 -17.75
CA ASP A 947 -46.51 9.48 -17.29
C ASP A 947 -46.43 10.01 -15.84
N GLN A 948 -46.98 11.20 -15.58
CA GLN A 948 -46.88 11.86 -14.27
C GLN A 948 -48.24 11.94 -13.55
N SER A 949 -48.22 11.73 -12.23
CA SER A 949 -49.38 11.82 -11.35
C SER A 949 -49.03 12.54 -10.04
N THR A 950 -49.95 13.34 -9.50
CA THR A 950 -49.86 13.83 -8.11
C THR A 950 -50.42 12.77 -7.18
N LEU A 951 -49.60 12.23 -6.28
CA LEU A 951 -50.05 11.25 -5.28
C LEU A 951 -50.66 11.93 -4.06
N ALA A 952 -50.03 12.99 -3.55
CA ALA A 952 -50.52 13.70 -2.37
C ALA A 952 -50.45 15.21 -2.54
N THR A 953 -51.46 15.90 -2.01
CA THR A 953 -51.49 17.36 -1.88
C THR A 953 -51.34 17.74 -0.42
N ALA A 954 -50.80 18.93 -0.14
CA ALA A 954 -50.64 19.45 1.23
C ALA A 954 -49.59 18.69 2.07
N ALA A 955 -48.57 18.17 1.40
CA ALA A 955 -47.40 17.55 2.00
C ALA A 955 -46.43 18.65 2.47
N ASN A 956 -46.59 19.13 3.70
CA ASN A 956 -45.77 20.20 4.28
C ASN A 956 -44.71 19.62 5.24
N GLY A 957 -43.45 19.92 4.99
CA GLY A 957 -42.32 19.61 5.87
C GLY A 957 -41.25 18.73 5.23
N ASN A 958 -40.15 18.56 5.97
CA ASN A 958 -38.92 17.94 5.45
C ASN A 958 -38.90 16.41 5.62
N GLN A 959 -40.05 15.76 5.55
CA GLN A 959 -40.25 14.37 5.96
C GLN A 959 -41.18 13.63 4.99
N PHE A 960 -40.61 12.88 4.04
CA PHE A 960 -41.32 12.06 3.05
C PHE A 960 -40.50 10.81 2.67
N GLY A 961 -41.18 9.67 2.49
CA GLY A 961 -40.61 8.46 1.87
C GLY A 961 -41.70 7.60 1.22
N ALA A 962 -41.30 6.70 0.31
CA ALA A 962 -42.22 5.95 -0.55
C ALA A 962 -41.72 4.53 -0.85
N ILE A 963 -42.47 3.49 -0.49
CA ILE A 963 -42.10 2.09 -0.78
C ILE A 963 -43.10 1.44 -1.74
N MET A 964 -42.62 0.52 -2.58
CA MET A 964 -43.46 -0.23 -3.53
C MET A 964 -43.84 -1.61 -2.98
N ALA A 965 -45.09 -2.02 -3.21
CA ALA A 965 -45.61 -3.35 -2.96
C ALA A 965 -45.36 -4.28 -4.16
N GLU A 966 -45.35 -5.59 -3.96
CA GLU A 966 -45.14 -6.57 -5.05
C GLU A 966 -46.16 -6.43 -6.20
N ASN A 967 -47.37 -5.95 -5.90
CA ASN A 967 -48.43 -5.72 -6.88
C ASN A 967 -48.30 -4.37 -7.64
N GLY A 968 -47.22 -3.61 -7.41
CA GLY A 968 -46.94 -2.31 -8.02
C GLY A 968 -47.58 -1.10 -7.31
N SER A 969 -48.31 -1.31 -6.22
CA SER A 969 -48.87 -0.23 -5.41
C SER A 969 -47.79 0.52 -4.63
N ILE A 970 -48.01 1.79 -4.33
CA ILE A 970 -47.03 2.61 -3.58
C ILE A 970 -47.61 3.01 -2.23
N VAL A 971 -46.82 2.87 -1.17
CA VAL A 971 -47.15 3.36 0.15
C VAL A 971 -46.29 4.57 0.46
N LEU A 972 -46.95 5.67 0.75
CA LEU A 972 -46.32 6.92 1.13
C LEU A 972 -46.38 7.10 2.64
N MET A 973 -45.34 7.72 3.19
CA MET A 973 -45.38 8.37 4.48
C MET A 973 -44.87 9.78 4.31
N TYR A 974 -45.65 10.75 4.79
CA TYR A 974 -45.28 12.15 4.68
C TYR A 974 -45.99 12.98 5.75
N ARG A 975 -45.54 14.22 5.93
CA ARG A 975 -46.20 15.17 6.82
C ARG A 975 -47.29 15.96 6.09
N HIS A 976 -48.53 15.83 6.55
CA HIS A 976 -49.68 16.54 6.03
C HIS A 976 -49.97 17.80 6.85
N ASN A 977 -50.20 18.94 6.19
CA ASN A 977 -50.28 20.27 6.83
C ASN A 977 -51.32 20.42 7.95
N VAL A 978 -52.41 19.65 7.94
CA VAL A 978 -53.48 19.69 8.95
C VAL A 978 -53.49 18.46 9.86
N SER A 979 -53.02 17.32 9.36
CA SER A 979 -53.24 16.02 10.00
C SER A 979 -52.02 15.54 10.78
N GLY A 980 -50.86 16.18 10.61
CA GLY A 980 -49.59 15.71 11.15
C GLY A 980 -48.99 14.62 10.26
N LEU A 981 -48.32 13.63 10.86
CA LEU A 981 -47.65 12.57 10.12
C LEU A 981 -48.67 11.53 9.63
N VAL A 982 -48.70 11.25 8.33
CA VAL A 982 -49.67 10.34 7.70
C VAL A 982 -49.01 9.25 6.88
N THR A 983 -49.72 8.14 6.72
CA THR A 983 -49.40 7.09 5.74
C THR A 983 -50.57 6.89 4.79
N GLU A 984 -50.27 6.68 3.52
CA GLU A 984 -51.26 6.50 2.46
C GLU A 984 -50.90 5.33 1.56
N TRP A 985 -51.89 4.51 1.23
CA TRP A 985 -51.77 3.47 0.21
C TRP A 985 -52.33 3.97 -1.11
N HIS A 986 -51.51 3.93 -2.17
CA HIS A 986 -51.85 4.40 -3.51
C HIS A 986 -51.87 3.25 -4.51
N ASN A 987 -52.95 3.18 -5.29
CA ASN A 987 -53.13 2.25 -6.40
C ASN A 987 -53.41 3.03 -7.68
N GLY A 988 -52.79 2.61 -8.78
CA GLY A 988 -53.03 3.22 -10.08
C GLY A 988 -52.37 2.48 -11.22
N THR A 989 -52.65 2.96 -12.44
CA THR A 989 -51.93 2.57 -13.66
C THR A 989 -51.82 3.80 -14.55
N GLY A 990 -50.63 4.10 -15.09
CA GLY A 990 -50.42 5.31 -15.89
C GLY A 990 -50.64 6.58 -15.06
N GLU A 991 -51.42 7.54 -15.58
CA GLU A 991 -51.71 8.82 -14.91
C GLU A 991 -52.78 8.73 -13.79
N ASP A 992 -53.54 7.63 -13.72
CA ASP A 992 -54.69 7.48 -12.82
C ASP A 992 -54.30 6.78 -11.50
N TRP A 993 -53.72 7.54 -10.56
CA TRP A 993 -53.41 7.08 -9.20
C TRP A 993 -54.37 7.64 -8.17
N SER A 994 -54.75 6.82 -7.19
CA SER A 994 -55.64 7.24 -6.10
C SER A 994 -55.30 6.59 -4.78
N SER A 995 -55.46 7.35 -3.69
CA SER A 995 -55.31 6.85 -2.32
C SER A 995 -56.52 5.99 -1.93
N SER A 996 -56.31 4.77 -1.41
CA SER A 996 -57.41 3.94 -0.87
C SER A 996 -57.70 4.23 0.61
N SER A 997 -56.72 4.74 1.37
CA SER A 997 -56.87 5.11 2.79
C SER A 997 -55.73 6.00 3.27
N MET A 998 -56.05 7.12 3.93
CA MET A 998 -55.11 7.95 4.69
C MET A 998 -55.22 7.60 6.18
N THR A 999 -54.10 7.24 6.79
CA THR A 999 -54.03 6.90 8.22
C THR A 999 -53.07 7.86 8.91
N VAL A 1000 -53.58 8.58 9.90
CA VAL A 1000 -52.79 9.52 10.71
C VAL A 1000 -52.00 8.74 11.77
N ILE A 1001 -50.67 8.84 11.73
CA ILE A 1001 -49.75 8.23 12.70
C ILE A 1001 -49.69 9.10 13.96
N SER A 1002 -49.43 10.40 13.78
CA SER A 1002 -49.35 11.38 14.86
C SER A 1002 -50.04 12.67 14.45
N ASN A 1003 -50.87 13.21 15.34
CA ASN A 1003 -51.52 14.51 15.16
C ASN A 1003 -50.59 15.68 15.52
N ALA A 1004 -49.36 15.40 15.98
CA ALA A 1004 -48.39 16.43 16.31
C ALA A 1004 -47.78 17.01 15.03
N THR A 1005 -47.75 18.34 14.93
CA THR A 1005 -47.29 19.05 13.74
C THR A 1005 -45.76 19.25 13.69
N GLU A 1006 -45.04 18.89 14.77
CA GLU A 1006 -43.61 19.20 14.97
C GLU A 1006 -42.78 18.06 15.60
N GLU A 1007 -43.21 16.79 15.55
CA GLU A 1007 -42.41 15.68 16.10
C GLU A 1007 -41.20 15.33 15.22
N THR A 1008 -40.01 15.20 15.80
CA THR A 1008 -38.78 14.69 15.15
C THR A 1008 -38.64 13.20 15.43
N GLY A 1009 -38.40 12.39 14.39
CA GLY A 1009 -38.30 10.93 14.53
C GLY A 1009 -37.83 10.24 13.23
N ARG A 1010 -37.39 8.98 13.33
CA ARG A 1010 -36.84 8.15 12.24
C ARG A 1010 -37.94 7.28 11.62
N ALA A 1011 -38.00 7.20 10.29
CA ALA A 1011 -38.90 6.31 9.58
C ALA A 1011 -38.14 5.18 8.87
N ILE A 1012 -38.60 3.94 9.02
CA ILE A 1012 -38.07 2.76 8.35
C ILE A 1012 -39.22 2.11 7.57
N PHE A 1013 -39.01 1.89 6.28
CA PHE A 1013 -39.93 1.16 5.42
C PHE A 1013 -39.32 -0.22 5.14
N ARG A 1014 -40.13 -1.29 5.16
CA ARG A 1014 -39.66 -2.65 4.85
C ARG A 1014 -40.79 -3.56 4.39
N HIS A 1015 -40.45 -4.71 3.82
CA HIS A 1015 -41.35 -5.87 3.71
C HIS A 1015 -41.15 -6.77 4.94
N ASN A 1016 -42.22 -7.36 5.47
CA ASN A 1016 -42.13 -8.32 6.57
C ASN A 1016 -42.14 -9.78 6.08
N ALA A 1017 -41.90 -10.72 6.99
CA ALA A 1017 -41.85 -12.17 6.73
C ALA A 1017 -43.10 -12.77 6.05
N ASP A 1018 -44.22 -12.06 6.08
CA ASP A 1018 -45.49 -12.46 5.48
C ASP A 1018 -45.75 -11.73 4.13
N GLY A 1019 -44.74 -11.05 3.56
CA GLY A 1019 -44.84 -10.25 2.33
C GLY A 1019 -45.60 -8.92 2.48
N ASN A 1020 -45.98 -8.54 3.71
CA ASN A 1020 -46.72 -7.30 3.93
C ASN A 1020 -45.75 -6.12 4.09
N LEU A 1021 -46.13 -4.98 3.53
CA LEU A 1021 -45.42 -3.73 3.71
C LEU A 1021 -45.56 -3.22 5.16
N GLU A 1022 -44.45 -2.77 5.73
CA GLU A 1022 -44.36 -2.28 7.08
C GLU A 1022 -43.63 -0.94 7.14
N ILE A 1023 -44.25 0.01 7.83
CA ILE A 1023 -43.69 1.33 8.13
C ILE A 1023 -43.53 1.45 9.64
N LEU A 1024 -42.31 1.68 10.08
CA LEU A 1024 -41.95 1.95 11.47
C LEU A 1024 -41.57 3.42 11.59
N PHE A 1025 -42.16 4.13 12.54
CA PHE A 1025 -41.77 5.50 12.88
C PHE A 1025 -41.42 5.59 14.35
N GLU A 1026 -40.20 5.99 14.66
CA GLU A 1026 -39.70 6.14 16.02
C GLU A 1026 -39.47 7.62 16.33
N ASP A 1027 -40.16 8.15 17.33
CA ASP A 1027 -39.87 9.44 17.93
C ASP A 1027 -39.21 9.24 19.31
N ASN A 1028 -38.75 10.34 19.93
CA ASN A 1028 -38.04 10.30 21.22
C ASN A 1028 -38.84 9.69 22.40
N GLN A 1029 -40.13 9.39 22.22
CA GLN A 1029 -41.05 8.91 23.25
C GLN A 1029 -41.86 7.67 22.85
N SER A 1030 -42.01 7.39 21.56
CA SER A 1030 -42.93 6.40 21.01
C SER A 1030 -42.42 5.75 19.71
N LEU A 1031 -42.58 4.43 19.62
CA LEU A 1031 -42.44 3.68 18.37
C LEU A 1031 -43.84 3.35 17.83
N TRP A 1032 -44.07 3.73 16.57
CA TRP A 1032 -45.28 3.51 15.80
C TRP A 1032 -45.01 2.48 14.70
N GLN A 1033 -45.90 1.49 14.56
CA GLN A 1033 -45.79 0.46 13.53
C GLN A 1033 -47.09 0.37 12.73
N HIS A 1034 -47.02 0.57 11.42
CA HIS A 1034 -48.14 0.39 10.49
C HIS A 1034 -47.82 -0.74 9.51
N ARG A 1035 -48.75 -1.68 9.35
CA ARG A 1035 -48.66 -2.78 8.38
C ARG A 1035 -49.75 -2.68 7.35
N PHE A 1036 -49.37 -2.74 6.08
CA PHE A 1036 -50.25 -2.80 4.94
C PHE A 1036 -50.15 -4.19 4.32
N ASN A 1037 -51.29 -4.85 4.14
CA ASN A 1037 -51.35 -6.01 3.25
C ASN A 1037 -51.45 -5.57 1.79
N ASP A 1038 -51.28 -6.51 0.85
CA ASP A 1038 -51.38 -6.26 -0.60
C ASP A 1038 -52.73 -5.72 -1.07
N ALA A 1039 -53.74 -5.73 -0.21
CA ALA A 1039 -55.05 -5.15 -0.46
C ALA A 1039 -55.19 -3.71 0.09
N GLY A 1040 -54.10 -3.10 0.57
CA GLY A 1040 -54.07 -1.76 1.18
C GLY A 1040 -54.82 -1.64 2.50
N THR A 1041 -55.10 -2.76 3.17
CA THR A 1041 -55.78 -2.79 4.46
C THR A 1041 -54.77 -2.69 5.59
N VAL A 1042 -54.89 -1.66 6.42
CA VAL A 1042 -54.00 -1.44 7.56
C VAL A 1042 -54.39 -2.37 8.72
N SER A 1043 -53.49 -3.27 9.13
CA SER A 1043 -53.67 -4.09 10.33
C SER A 1043 -52.81 -3.54 11.47
N THR A 1044 -53.47 -2.94 12.47
CA THR A 1044 -52.95 -2.53 13.80
C THR A 1044 -51.84 -1.46 13.83
N GLY A 1045 -52.15 -0.30 14.43
CA GLY A 1045 -51.16 0.66 14.92
C GLY A 1045 -50.79 0.32 16.37
N PHE A 1046 -49.58 -0.19 16.59
CA PHE A 1046 -49.05 -0.44 17.93
C PHE A 1046 -48.20 0.77 18.35
N ASN A 1047 -48.44 1.32 19.56
CA ASN A 1047 -47.62 2.38 20.15
C ASN A 1047 -46.96 1.80 21.42
N GLN A 1048 -45.63 1.77 21.42
CA GLN A 1048 -44.84 1.43 22.60
C GLN A 1048 -44.11 2.69 23.10
N GLN A 1049 -44.26 3.03 24.38
CA GLN A 1049 -43.49 4.11 25.01
C GLN A 1049 -42.04 3.65 25.21
N VAL A 1050 -41.08 4.40 24.65
CA VAL A 1050 -39.64 4.13 24.76
C VAL A 1050 -39.04 5.09 25.80
N SER A 1051 -38.10 4.62 26.63
CA SER A 1051 -37.44 5.47 27.63
C SER A 1051 -36.43 6.41 26.96
N SER A 1052 -36.59 7.71 27.20
CA SER A 1052 -35.85 8.83 26.62
C SER A 1052 -34.33 8.67 26.61
N ASN A 1053 -33.72 8.68 25.42
CA ASN A 1053 -32.38 9.24 25.13
C ASN A 1053 -31.97 9.02 23.67
N GLN A 1054 -32.64 9.63 22.69
CA GLN A 1054 -32.04 9.84 21.36
C GLN A 1054 -32.61 11.14 20.76
N SER A 1055 -31.77 11.94 20.10
CA SER A 1055 -32.13 13.16 19.37
C SER A 1055 -31.23 13.19 18.14
N GLY A 1056 -31.69 12.58 17.05
CA GLY A 1056 -31.03 12.58 15.75
C GLY A 1056 -31.89 13.26 14.68
N ILE A 1057 -31.24 13.88 13.70
CA ILE A 1057 -31.86 14.43 12.49
C ILE A 1057 -32.32 13.24 11.61
N SER A 1058 -33.42 13.38 10.84
CA SER A 1058 -34.13 12.24 10.24
C SER A 1058 -33.91 12.09 8.73
N HIS A 1059 -33.64 10.86 8.29
CA HIS A 1059 -33.75 10.40 6.89
C HIS A 1059 -34.90 9.38 6.77
N PHE A 1060 -35.64 9.42 5.65
CA PHE A 1060 -36.69 8.47 5.28
C PHE A 1060 -36.12 7.54 4.21
N THR A 1061 -35.96 6.25 4.51
CA THR A 1061 -35.38 5.30 3.54
C THR A 1061 -36.42 4.26 3.14
N SER A 1062 -36.88 4.33 1.89
CA SER A 1062 -37.60 3.23 1.24
C SER A 1062 -36.61 2.20 0.69
N ASN A 1063 -36.92 0.92 0.87
CA ASN A 1063 -36.06 -0.24 0.57
C ASN A 1063 -35.19 -0.13 -0.69
N GLY A 1064 -33.92 -0.53 -0.54
CA GLY A 1064 -32.96 -0.74 -1.62
C GLY A 1064 -31.67 0.10 -1.56
N ILE A 1065 -31.41 0.79 -0.44
CA ILE A 1065 -30.34 1.79 -0.32
C ILE A 1065 -29.32 1.36 0.75
N LEU A 1066 -28.02 1.46 0.41
CA LEU A 1066 -26.90 1.49 1.35
C LEU A 1066 -27.12 2.67 2.33
N ILE A 1067 -27.53 2.40 3.58
CA ILE A 1067 -27.77 3.44 4.60
C ILE A 1067 -26.46 3.72 5.36
N PRO A 1068 -25.78 4.88 5.23
CA PRO A 1068 -24.80 5.28 6.23
C PRO A 1068 -25.51 5.54 7.56
N ILE A 1069 -25.03 4.91 8.65
CA ILE A 1069 -25.50 5.22 10.00
C ILE A 1069 -24.68 6.40 10.51
N GLU A 1070 -25.26 7.60 10.56
CA GLU A 1070 -24.74 8.74 11.32
C GLU A 1070 -25.31 8.74 12.76
N GLU A 1071 -24.97 7.75 13.58
CA GLU A 1071 -25.02 7.95 15.03
C GLU A 1071 -23.60 8.24 15.53
N GLU A 1072 -23.43 9.31 16.30
CA GLU A 1072 -22.29 9.49 17.21
C GLU A 1072 -22.30 8.35 18.26
N ILE A 1073 -21.92 7.15 17.83
CA ILE A 1073 -21.36 6.11 18.67
C ILE A 1073 -19.87 6.26 18.43
N GLY A 1074 -19.16 6.83 19.42
CA GLY A 1074 -17.83 7.43 19.25
C GLY A 1074 -16.90 6.78 18.20
N GLU A 1075 -16.34 7.62 17.33
CA GLU A 1075 -15.22 7.36 16.41
C GLU A 1075 -15.35 6.19 15.40
N TRP A 1076 -16.55 5.73 15.04
CA TRP A 1076 -16.72 4.76 13.93
C TRP A 1076 -17.90 5.14 13.00
N ASN A 1077 -17.59 5.55 11.76
CA ASN A 1077 -18.56 5.75 10.67
C ASN A 1077 -18.68 4.47 9.82
N GLY A 1078 -19.87 4.16 9.28
CA GLY A 1078 -20.01 3.23 8.12
C GLY A 1078 -20.63 1.85 8.40
N TYR A 1079 -21.96 1.74 8.41
CA TYR A 1079 -22.69 0.46 8.35
C TYR A 1079 -23.55 0.44 7.08
N TYR A 1080 -23.89 -0.73 6.52
CA TYR A 1080 -24.65 -0.85 5.26
C TYR A 1080 -25.58 -2.09 5.21
N VAL A 1081 -26.72 -2.02 4.51
CA VAL A 1081 -27.71 -3.12 4.36
C VAL A 1081 -28.03 -3.34 2.88
N LEU A 1082 -27.95 -4.59 2.41
CA LEU A 1082 -28.37 -5.03 1.07
C LEU A 1082 -29.69 -5.81 1.17
N VAL A 1083 -30.68 -5.45 0.33
CA VAL A 1083 -31.98 -6.14 0.24
C VAL A 1083 -32.23 -6.50 -1.23
N ASP A 1084 -32.39 -7.80 -1.52
CA ASP A 1084 -32.76 -8.32 -2.85
C ASP A 1084 -34.29 -8.28 -3.02
N ASP A 1085 -34.78 -7.72 -4.13
CA ASP A 1085 -36.21 -7.63 -4.51
C ASP A 1085 -36.53 -8.47 -5.77
N SER A 1086 -35.66 -9.40 -6.15
CA SER A 1086 -35.90 -10.26 -7.31
C SER A 1086 -36.88 -11.39 -6.98
N GLY A 1087 -38.18 -11.15 -7.21
CA GLY A 1087 -39.27 -12.11 -7.02
C GLY A 1087 -39.24 -13.38 -7.90
N SER A 1088 -38.07 -13.93 -8.24
CA SER A 1088 -37.94 -15.14 -9.07
C SER A 1088 -37.56 -16.37 -8.23
N SER A 1089 -38.55 -17.19 -7.91
CA SER A 1089 -38.42 -18.41 -7.11
C SER A 1089 -37.72 -19.60 -7.81
N ASN A 1090 -36.95 -19.39 -8.90
CA ASN A 1090 -36.37 -20.50 -9.68
C ASN A 1090 -35.02 -20.23 -10.39
N SER A 1091 -34.28 -19.18 -10.04
CA SER A 1091 -32.87 -19.05 -10.44
C SER A 1091 -31.97 -19.14 -9.22
N VAL A 1092 -31.03 -20.10 -9.22
CA VAL A 1092 -29.90 -20.07 -8.29
C VAL A 1092 -29.05 -18.87 -8.69
N ARG A 1093 -28.92 -17.87 -7.80
CA ARG A 1093 -27.95 -16.79 -7.94
C ARG A 1093 -27.03 -16.86 -6.72
N ASP A 1094 -25.72 -16.89 -6.97
CA ASP A 1094 -24.72 -16.69 -5.93
C ASP A 1094 -24.47 -15.18 -5.81
N ILE A 1095 -24.84 -14.59 -4.67
CA ILE A 1095 -24.51 -13.20 -4.34
C ILE A 1095 -23.26 -13.25 -3.45
N ARG A 1096 -22.14 -12.73 -3.94
CA ARG A 1096 -20.88 -12.62 -3.18
C ARG A 1096 -20.67 -11.15 -2.82
N ILE A 1097 -20.37 -10.85 -1.56
CA ILE A 1097 -20.15 -9.48 -1.08
C ILE A 1097 -18.72 -9.39 -0.53
N SER A 1098 -17.96 -8.40 -0.99
CA SER A 1098 -16.65 -8.05 -0.44
C SER A 1098 -16.82 -6.90 0.57
N CYS A 1099 -16.32 -7.08 1.80
CA CYS A 1099 -16.38 -6.07 2.87
C CYS A 1099 -15.02 -5.35 2.93
N PRO A 1100 -14.91 -4.08 2.46
CA PRO A 1100 -13.64 -3.34 2.46
C PRO A 1100 -13.14 -2.91 3.84
N ASP A 1101 -13.99 -2.92 4.88
CA ASP A 1101 -13.59 -2.58 6.25
C ASP A 1101 -13.94 -3.76 7.19
N PRO A 1102 -13.01 -4.28 8.01
CA PRO A 1102 -13.28 -5.36 8.98
C PRO A 1102 -14.31 -4.98 10.05
N ASN A 1103 -14.63 -3.69 10.22
CA ASN A 1103 -15.68 -3.21 11.11
C ASN A 1103 -17.04 -3.04 10.40
N LEU A 1104 -17.09 -3.28 9.09
CA LEU A 1104 -18.30 -3.22 8.29
C LEU A 1104 -19.17 -4.45 8.55
N VAL A 1105 -20.28 -4.26 9.25
CA VAL A 1105 -21.29 -5.30 9.40
C VAL A 1105 -22.31 -5.18 8.28
N VAL A 1106 -22.22 -6.07 7.28
CA VAL A 1106 -23.26 -6.22 6.26
C VAL A 1106 -24.28 -7.26 6.72
N ILE A 1107 -25.56 -6.86 6.76
CA ILE A 1107 -26.69 -7.73 7.12
C ILE A 1107 -27.44 -8.10 5.84
N LEU A 1108 -27.44 -9.39 5.46
CA LEU A 1108 -28.39 -9.91 4.48
C LEU A 1108 -29.67 -10.29 5.23
N ALA A 1109 -30.75 -9.57 4.94
CA ALA A 1109 -32.09 -9.93 5.41
C ALA A 1109 -32.87 -10.55 4.26
N ASP A 1110 -33.14 -11.86 4.34
CA ASP A 1110 -34.19 -12.47 3.53
C ASP A 1110 -35.55 -11.92 4.00
N SER A 1111 -36.34 -11.46 3.04
CA SER A 1111 -37.74 -11.08 3.20
C SER A 1111 -38.59 -12.13 3.94
N HIS A 1112 -38.15 -13.40 4.07
CA HIS A 1112 -38.91 -14.49 4.69
C HIS A 1112 -38.52 -14.86 6.15
N SER A 1113 -37.51 -14.22 6.77
CA SER A 1113 -37.10 -14.59 8.15
C SER A 1113 -37.61 -13.60 9.23
N THR A 1114 -38.33 -14.11 10.23
CA THR A 1114 -38.98 -13.31 11.28
C THR A 1114 -38.00 -12.76 12.33
N LEU A 1115 -37.82 -11.44 12.41
CA LEU A 1115 -37.26 -10.75 13.58
C LEU A 1115 -38.35 -10.59 14.68
N GLN A 1116 -38.36 -11.48 15.67
CA GLN A 1116 -39.05 -11.24 16.96
C GLN A 1116 -38.01 -10.99 18.06
N ARG A 1117 -37.83 -9.73 18.48
CA ARG A 1117 -37.06 -9.40 19.68
C ARG A 1117 -37.87 -9.78 20.93
N ALA A 1118 -37.63 -10.97 21.47
CA ALA A 1118 -38.12 -11.35 22.79
C ALA A 1118 -37.19 -10.77 23.86
N ALA A 1119 -37.73 -9.91 24.72
CA ALA A 1119 -37.01 -9.42 25.88
C ALA A 1119 -36.66 -10.59 26.82
N ASN A 1120 -35.36 -10.75 27.08
CA ASN A 1120 -34.74 -11.63 28.09
C ASN A 1120 -34.60 -13.13 27.75
N SER A 1121 -33.66 -13.48 26.86
CA SER A 1121 -32.80 -14.68 26.99
C SER A 1121 -31.78 -14.74 25.86
N ASP A 1122 -30.50 -14.95 26.19
CA ASP A 1122 -29.41 -15.26 25.26
C ASP A 1122 -29.75 -16.49 24.40
N SER A 1123 -30.15 -16.29 23.14
CA SER A 1123 -30.04 -17.22 21.99
C SER A 1123 -30.92 -16.74 20.81
N ILE A 1124 -30.37 -15.87 19.96
CA ILE A 1124 -30.87 -15.62 18.61
C ILE A 1124 -30.00 -16.48 17.68
N THR A 1125 -30.61 -17.32 16.84
CA THR A 1125 -29.90 -18.31 15.98
C THR A 1125 -30.24 -18.18 14.50
N SER A 1126 -30.71 -17.01 14.04
CA SER A 1126 -31.03 -16.80 12.62
C SER A 1126 -30.77 -15.38 12.12
N GLU A 1127 -29.72 -14.74 12.60
CA GLU A 1127 -29.11 -13.58 11.94
C GLU A 1127 -27.85 -14.10 11.23
N ARG A 1128 -27.77 -14.00 9.91
CA ARG A 1128 -26.52 -14.28 9.18
C ARG A 1128 -25.76 -12.98 9.05
N TYR A 1129 -24.84 -12.77 9.97
CA TYR A 1129 -23.79 -11.76 9.86
C TYR A 1129 -22.79 -12.25 8.82
N ILE A 1130 -22.47 -11.42 7.84
CA ILE A 1130 -21.61 -11.84 6.71
C ILE A 1130 -20.14 -11.55 7.01
N CYS A 1131 -19.87 -10.58 7.88
CA CYS A 1131 -18.52 -10.13 8.16
C CYS A 1131 -18.22 -10.29 9.67
N SER A 1132 -17.81 -11.51 10.03
CA SER A 1132 -16.86 -11.75 11.14
C SER A 1132 -15.46 -12.12 10.63
N THR A 1133 -15.34 -12.32 9.31
CA THR A 1133 -14.13 -12.56 8.52
C THR A 1133 -14.33 -11.90 7.15
N SER A 1134 -13.24 -11.56 6.44
CA SER A 1134 -13.18 -10.65 5.28
C SER A 1134 -13.90 -11.09 3.99
N THR A 1135 -14.52 -12.27 3.94
CA THR A 1135 -15.37 -12.73 2.83
C THR A 1135 -16.50 -13.65 3.34
N GLY A 1136 -17.72 -13.49 2.83
CA GLY A 1136 -18.84 -14.40 3.10
C GLY A 1136 -19.58 -14.83 1.83
N ILE A 1137 -19.78 -16.13 1.64
CA ILE A 1137 -20.57 -16.72 0.54
C ILE A 1137 -21.91 -17.22 1.08
N ILE A 1138 -23.02 -16.88 0.41
CA ILE A 1138 -24.31 -17.55 0.64
C ILE A 1138 -24.78 -18.20 -0.67
N THR A 1139 -24.87 -19.54 -0.67
CA THR A 1139 -25.61 -20.31 -1.67
C THR A 1139 -26.98 -20.63 -1.09
N ASP A 1140 -28.06 -20.15 -1.71
CA ASP A 1140 -29.42 -20.43 -1.23
C ASP A 1140 -29.97 -21.72 -1.85
N TYR A 1141 -30.34 -22.68 -0.99
CA TYR A 1141 -30.99 -23.95 -1.37
C TYR A 1141 -32.41 -23.97 -0.81
N LEU A 1142 -33.41 -23.73 -1.66
CA LEU A 1142 -34.82 -23.94 -1.30
C LEU A 1142 -35.14 -25.46 -1.25
N GLU A 1143 -34.98 -26.09 -0.08
CA GLU A 1143 -35.48 -27.45 0.19
C GLU A 1143 -36.89 -27.42 0.85
N PRO A 1144 -37.88 -28.20 0.38
CA PRO A 1144 -39.24 -28.17 0.90
C PRO A 1144 -39.42 -29.03 2.16
N SER A 1145 -39.59 -28.37 3.31
CA SER A 1145 -40.32 -28.80 4.52
C SER A 1145 -39.92 -30.14 5.21
N VAL A 1146 -39.25 -30.04 6.38
CA VAL A 1146 -39.30 -31.10 7.41
C VAL A 1146 -39.42 -30.47 8.81
N ASN A 1147 -40.42 -30.92 9.58
CA ASN A 1147 -40.80 -30.44 10.92
C ASN A 1147 -39.65 -30.50 11.97
N PRO A 1148 -39.56 -29.53 12.90
CA PRO A 1148 -38.58 -29.58 13.99
C PRO A 1148 -38.91 -30.66 15.04
N ILE A 1149 -37.90 -31.44 15.38
CA ILE A 1149 -37.88 -32.40 16.48
C ILE A 1149 -37.76 -31.63 17.81
N GLN A 1150 -38.72 -31.79 18.71
CA GLN A 1150 -38.61 -31.32 20.10
C GLN A 1150 -37.65 -32.20 20.91
N LEU A 1151 -36.65 -31.58 21.55
CA LEU A 1151 -35.92 -32.19 22.66
C LEU A 1151 -36.24 -31.44 23.96
N THR A 1152 -36.98 -32.13 24.82
CA THR A 1152 -37.22 -31.75 26.22
C THR A 1152 -36.13 -32.35 27.08
N GLY A 1153 -35.52 -31.54 27.97
CA GLY A 1153 -34.46 -31.98 28.87
C GLY A 1153 -34.69 -31.49 30.30
N THR A 1154 -35.39 -32.30 31.09
CA THR A 1154 -35.58 -32.13 32.54
C THR A 1154 -34.32 -32.52 33.33
N SER A 1155 -34.05 -31.77 34.40
CA SER A 1155 -33.05 -32.00 35.45
C SER A 1155 -32.97 -33.42 36.03
N SER A 1156 -31.75 -33.97 36.22
CA SER A 1156 -31.32 -34.63 37.47
C SER A 1156 -29.86 -35.15 37.45
N SER A 1157 -29.05 -34.58 38.36
CA SER A 1157 -27.99 -35.16 39.22
C SER A 1157 -27.12 -36.36 38.78
N GLY A 1158 -25.79 -36.16 38.77
CA GLY A 1158 -24.82 -37.05 39.46
C GLY A 1158 -23.43 -37.31 38.84
N ASN A 1159 -22.39 -36.59 39.31
CA ASN A 1159 -21.02 -37.02 39.76
C ASN A 1159 -20.11 -37.89 38.83
N TYR A 1160 -18.83 -37.61 38.48
CA TYR A 1160 -17.61 -36.87 38.94
C TYR A 1160 -16.54 -36.89 37.79
N PRO A 1161 -15.32 -36.28 37.84
CA PRO A 1161 -14.75 -35.21 38.66
C PRO A 1161 -14.13 -34.02 37.86
N SER A 1162 -13.71 -33.02 38.61
CA SER A 1162 -13.26 -31.66 38.29
C SER A 1162 -11.92 -31.46 37.56
N THR A 1163 -11.93 -30.57 36.56
CA THR A 1163 -10.94 -29.49 36.41
C THR A 1163 -11.71 -28.16 36.33
N GLN A 1164 -11.37 -27.23 37.21
CA GLN A 1164 -11.99 -25.91 37.36
C GLN A 1164 -11.22 -24.90 36.51
N PHE A 1165 -11.93 -24.05 35.75
CA PHE A 1165 -11.51 -22.68 35.44
C PHE A 1165 -12.61 -21.73 35.96
N PRO A 1166 -12.28 -20.70 36.76
CA PRO A 1166 -13.23 -19.67 37.15
C PRO A 1166 -13.27 -18.56 36.08
N MET A 1167 -14.47 -18.15 35.67
CA MET A 1167 -14.69 -16.83 35.09
C MET A 1167 -15.00 -15.87 36.24
N ASP A 1168 -14.10 -14.94 36.52
CA ASP A 1168 -14.38 -13.77 37.36
C ASP A 1168 -14.09 -12.52 36.52
N ALA A 1169 -15.13 -11.72 36.23
CA ALA A 1169 -14.98 -10.37 35.69
C ALA A 1169 -14.78 -9.41 36.87
N VAL A 1170 -13.72 -8.59 36.83
CA VAL A 1170 -13.48 -7.51 37.79
C VAL A 1170 -13.91 -6.19 37.15
N VAL A 1171 -14.72 -5.42 37.90
CA VAL A 1171 -15.17 -4.07 37.55
C VAL A 1171 -14.24 -3.06 38.20
N GLU A 1172 -13.67 -2.12 37.44
CA GLU A 1172 -13.10 -0.88 37.99
C GLU A 1172 -14.05 0.31 37.79
N ASP A 1173 -13.95 1.29 38.69
CA ASP A 1173 -14.91 2.39 38.95
C ASP A 1173 -15.07 3.44 37.81
N ASN A 1174 -14.51 3.20 36.62
CA ASN A 1174 -14.62 4.08 35.44
C ASN A 1174 -15.40 3.48 34.26
N GLY A 1175 -15.92 2.24 34.37
CA GLY A 1175 -16.94 1.74 33.44
C GLY A 1175 -16.45 1.21 32.09
N THR A 1176 -15.16 0.94 31.93
CA THR A 1176 -14.61 0.32 30.70
C THR A 1176 -14.58 -1.21 30.82
N TRP A 1177 -15.00 -1.94 29.78
CA TRP A 1177 -14.97 -3.40 29.70
C TRP A 1177 -13.78 -3.86 28.85
N HIS A 1178 -13.06 -4.90 29.29
CA HIS A 1178 -12.01 -5.56 28.50
C HIS A 1178 -12.40 -7.01 28.19
N LEU A 1179 -12.26 -7.42 26.93
CA LEU A 1179 -12.27 -8.83 26.52
C LEU A 1179 -10.84 -9.36 26.56
N LEU A 1180 -10.61 -10.48 27.24
CA LEU A 1180 -9.33 -11.18 27.25
C LEU A 1180 -9.50 -12.51 26.51
N PHE A 1181 -8.75 -12.71 25.42
CA PHE A 1181 -8.56 -14.03 24.83
C PHE A 1181 -7.31 -14.65 25.47
N SER A 1182 -7.38 -15.91 25.90
CA SER A 1182 -6.17 -16.70 26.18
C SER A 1182 -5.93 -17.67 25.02
N VAL A 1183 -4.67 -17.74 24.60
CA VAL A 1183 -4.13 -18.62 23.55
C VAL A 1183 -4.63 -20.06 23.65
#